data_AF-K4L359-F1
#
_entry.id   AF-K4L359-F1
#
_cell.length_a   1.000
_cell.length_b   1.000
_cell.length_c   1.000
_cell.angle_alpha   90.00
_cell.angle_beta   90.00
_cell.angle_gamma   90.00
#
_symmetry.space_group_name_H-M   'P 1'
#
loop_
_entity.id
_entity.type
_entity.pdbx_description
1 polymer ?
#
loop_
_entity_poly.entity_id
_entity_poly.type
_entity_poly.pdbx_seq_one_letter_code
_entity_poly.pdbx_strand_id
1 'polypeptide(L)'
;MSIELSNKVGETVLFANSRSDLDPKILLDLHKELNIPLVILIDNISDRIGKTNKLLSFFKNNGARILIIGASRSSDWNLLSQESILAKHKEYPMGKLSDFEIPAILNKLKINNCLGTLTGIDELEQINIFKSYSERELIVALREITTGKKFDDIIANEYFSIKSSLAQQAYKYICIVNQYRYRIPQSLLLRIIGVDLSQVQEILFKFTEGIISYEETKDKDDYLISARHSVIASVIVRLFCKNDVEKYEFLESIVKAAIPSNPLEKSLVKKLYHHSTVSSFFSSNDVGVQSYDLLSGQLPGDSFLLQQKALFLSGIGRFDDAKATIDSALEMNPTSQIFKNTQGTIYLKESLNEIDFTKSSYLRDKGKDILLGAIRKSSRSYYKTSPYHYHSLISHLINWYKKFTPGSGESEQLLEEIQKLMEEATREQPNDSAILVEAGRLQEILVNNPVAKGYFNRALELNPRNMSARFLLSRILMAEKEFNHAYKICSEGVLLKEDEILLNRLRFELMHKLNIDFETIKSEYAKYTQTVPEDIFIKLCYAAYLYINNDDQCTDIFIELRNNPTLNHKEKHETMRVERIMNIHYLRESGYVIASTPAGYLCRTERFDTRTTFYCHRRFVNNVHENTRIESVTRFSCQGPLSKVARVIR
;
A
#
# COMPACT_ATOMS: atom_id res chain seq x y z
N MET A 1 31.14 2.60 11.93
CA MET A 1 30.98 3.18 10.58
C MET A 1 32.03 2.55 9.70
N SER A 2 31.66 2.01 8.54
CA SER A 2 32.67 1.70 7.54
C SER A 2 33.04 3.00 6.82
N ILE A 3 34.33 3.25 6.66
CA ILE A 3 34.85 4.25 5.73
C ILE A 3 34.83 3.58 4.37
N GLU A 4 33.64 3.38 3.83
CA GLU A 4 33.46 2.84 2.49
C GLU A 4 32.87 3.96 1.67
N LEU A 5 33.62 4.37 0.64
CA LEU A 5 33.35 5.43 -0.35
C LEU A 5 34.14 6.74 -0.16
N SER A 6 35.45 6.64 0.08
CA SER A 6 36.37 7.58 -0.57
C SER A 6 36.73 7.02 -1.94
N ASN A 7 36.19 7.57 -3.02
CA ASN A 7 36.89 7.63 -4.31
C ASN A 7 36.17 8.58 -5.29
N LYS A 8 36.96 9.49 -5.88
CA LYS A 8 36.67 10.53 -6.89
C LYS A 8 36.27 11.95 -6.46
N VAL A 9 35.60 12.19 -5.33
CA VAL A 9 35.07 13.55 -5.03
C VAL A 9 35.91 14.37 -4.02
N GLY A 10 36.89 13.76 -3.34
CA GLY A 10 37.75 14.46 -2.36
C GLY A 10 37.08 14.77 -1.00
N GLU A 11 35.84 14.33 -0.80
CA GLU A 11 35.08 14.46 0.45
C GLU A 11 35.17 13.17 1.27
N THR A 12 35.15 13.29 2.61
CA THR A 12 35.08 12.11 3.50
C THR A 12 33.62 11.72 3.72
N VAL A 13 33.23 10.61 3.11
CA VAL A 13 31.89 10.03 3.24
C VAL A 13 31.94 8.82 4.18
N LEU A 14 31.11 8.85 5.21
CA LEU A 14 30.97 7.77 6.17
C LEU A 14 29.65 7.03 5.93
N PHE A 15 29.71 5.70 5.79
CA PHE A 15 28.50 4.89 5.74
C PHE A 15 28.16 4.34 7.13
N ALA A 16 27.04 4.82 7.66
CA ALA A 16 26.47 4.37 8.91
C ALA A 16 25.53 3.18 8.66
N ASN A 17 26.12 2.00 8.50
CA ASN A 17 25.37 0.74 8.50
C ASN A 17 24.55 0.56 9.80
N SER A 18 23.66 -0.43 9.83
CA SER A 18 22.74 -0.73 10.92
C SER A 18 23.37 -1.00 12.30
N ARG A 19 24.69 -1.16 12.38
CA ARG A 19 25.47 -1.29 13.62
C ARG A 19 26.19 -0.02 14.07
N SER A 20 26.35 0.96 13.20
CA SER A 20 27.13 2.17 13.49
C SER A 20 26.54 2.98 14.63
N ASP A 21 27.36 3.26 15.65
CA ASP A 21 27.02 4.21 16.70
C ASP A 21 27.29 5.62 16.18
N LEU A 22 26.23 6.41 16.06
CA LEU A 22 26.29 7.81 15.60
C LEU A 22 26.76 8.72 16.74
N ASP A 23 27.90 8.38 17.37
CA ASP A 23 28.44 9.11 18.52
C ASP A 23 28.88 10.52 18.09
N PRO A 24 28.24 11.58 18.60
CA PRO A 24 28.54 12.94 18.19
C PRO A 24 29.94 13.42 18.55
N LYS A 25 30.55 12.93 19.64
CA LYS A 25 31.89 13.36 20.07
C LYS A 25 32.95 12.84 19.12
N ILE A 26 32.91 11.53 18.86
CA ILE A 26 33.85 10.86 17.94
C ILE A 26 33.79 11.50 16.55
N LEU A 27 32.58 11.75 16.05
CA LEU A 27 32.39 12.40 14.75
C LEU A 27 32.90 13.85 14.74
N LEU A 28 32.73 14.60 15.83
CA LEU A 28 33.24 15.97 15.91
C LEU A 28 34.77 16.01 15.95
N ASP A 29 35.40 15.08 16.66
CA ASP A 29 36.86 14.98 16.72
C ASP A 29 37.43 14.63 15.34
N LEU A 30 36.80 13.69 14.63
CA LEU A 30 37.13 13.38 13.24
C LEU A 30 36.96 14.60 12.31
N HIS A 31 35.88 15.37 12.47
CA HIS A 31 35.67 16.60 11.70
C HIS A 31 36.80 17.62 11.93
N LYS A 32 37.25 17.78 13.19
CA LYS A 32 38.34 18.69 13.55
C LYS A 32 39.69 18.24 13.00
N GLU A 33 39.96 16.94 13.05
CA GLU A 33 41.21 16.36 12.56
C GLU A 33 41.33 16.46 11.04
N LEU A 34 40.24 16.17 10.32
CA LEU A 34 40.22 16.23 8.86
C LEU A 34 40.06 17.67 8.32
N ASN A 35 39.53 18.60 9.13
CA ASN A 35 39.24 19.99 8.77
C ASN A 35 38.39 20.15 7.49
N ILE A 36 37.49 19.21 7.24
CA ILE A 36 36.56 19.17 6.10
C ILE A 36 35.15 18.80 6.58
N PRO A 37 34.08 19.19 5.84
CA PRO A 37 32.73 18.76 6.14
C PRO A 37 32.62 17.23 6.18
N LEU A 38 31.89 16.70 7.17
CA LEU A 38 31.58 15.27 7.22
C LEU A 38 30.25 14.99 6.51
N VAL A 39 30.28 14.02 5.58
CA VAL A 39 29.07 13.47 4.96
C VAL A 39 28.79 12.10 5.56
N ILE A 40 27.60 11.90 6.11
CA ILE A 40 27.19 10.62 6.71
C ILE A 40 25.98 10.07 5.95
N LEU A 41 26.16 8.89 5.37
CA LEU A 41 25.08 8.12 4.75
C LEU A 41 24.47 7.20 5.80
N ILE A 42 23.17 7.33 6.10
CA ILE A 42 22.46 6.51 7.09
C ILE A 42 21.40 5.68 6.38
N ASP A 43 21.59 4.37 6.31
CA ASP A 43 20.54 3.47 5.85
C ASP A 43 19.47 3.26 6.95
N ASN A 44 18.21 3.13 6.53
CA ASN A 44 17.02 3.11 7.38
C ASN A 44 17.03 4.17 8.49
N ILE A 45 17.18 5.45 8.11
CA ILE A 45 17.30 6.58 9.05
C ILE A 45 16.11 6.69 10.02
N SER A 46 14.94 6.21 9.63
CA SER A 46 13.72 6.14 10.46
C SER A 46 13.96 5.42 11.79
N ASP A 47 14.66 4.29 11.78
CA ASP A 47 14.94 3.53 13.01
C ASP A 47 15.93 4.24 13.95
N ARG A 48 16.49 5.37 13.53
CA ARG A 48 17.62 6.06 14.16
C ARG A 48 17.38 7.54 14.39
N ILE A 49 16.15 8.02 14.17
CA ILE A 49 15.81 9.44 14.15
C ILE A 49 16.28 10.18 15.42
N GLY A 50 16.10 9.57 16.60
CA GLY A 50 16.54 10.14 17.87
C GLY A 50 18.05 10.31 17.98
N LYS A 51 18.84 9.36 17.46
CA LYS A 51 20.31 9.47 17.42
C LYS A 51 20.75 10.53 16.41
N THR A 52 20.13 10.54 15.23
CA THR A 52 20.37 11.55 14.19
C THR A 52 20.10 12.97 14.71
N ASN A 53 18.99 13.17 15.41
CA ASN A 53 18.66 14.47 16.02
C ASN A 53 19.70 14.92 17.05
N LYS A 54 20.14 14.02 17.94
CA LYS A 54 21.21 14.31 18.90
C LYS A 54 22.50 14.73 18.20
N LEU A 55 22.88 14.02 17.14
CA LEU A 55 24.06 14.33 16.34
C LEU A 55 23.98 15.72 15.69
N LEU A 56 22.85 16.03 15.05
CA LEU A 56 22.62 17.34 14.42
C LEU A 56 22.68 18.48 15.44
N SER A 57 22.04 18.34 16.59
CA SER A 57 22.09 19.36 17.66
C SER A 57 23.50 19.55 18.19
N PHE A 58 24.25 18.46 18.38
CA PHE A 58 25.60 18.52 18.90
C PHE A 58 26.56 19.24 17.95
N PHE A 59 26.52 18.92 16.65
CA PHE A 59 27.32 19.60 15.63
C PHE A 59 26.98 21.09 15.52
N LYS A 60 25.68 21.42 15.52
CA LYS A 60 25.20 22.81 15.50
C LYS A 60 25.73 23.62 16.69
N ASN A 61 25.67 23.05 17.90
CA ASN A 61 26.12 23.74 19.12
C ASN A 61 27.64 23.95 19.16
N ASN A 62 28.42 23.14 18.43
CA ASN A 62 29.87 23.27 18.34
C ASN A 62 30.33 24.06 17.10
N GLY A 63 29.42 24.67 16.33
CA GLY A 63 29.75 25.42 15.12
C GLY A 63 30.33 24.58 13.99
N ALA A 64 30.15 23.25 14.04
CA ALA A 64 30.68 22.30 13.06
C ALA A 64 29.65 21.99 11.96
N ARG A 65 30.14 21.66 10.77
CA ARG A 65 29.29 21.35 9.60
C ARG A 65 29.21 19.85 9.37
N ILE A 66 27.99 19.35 9.19
CA ILE A 66 27.69 17.95 8.87
C ILE A 66 26.57 17.88 7.83
N LEU A 67 26.70 16.97 6.86
CA LEU A 67 25.65 16.59 5.92
C LEU A 67 25.22 15.16 6.22
N ILE A 68 23.93 14.94 6.44
CA ILE A 68 23.37 13.60 6.64
C ILE A 68 22.49 13.29 5.43
N ILE A 69 22.77 12.16 4.77
CA ILE A 69 21.94 11.60 3.71
C ILE A 69 21.33 10.31 4.24
N GLY A 70 20.03 10.34 4.50
CA GLY A 70 19.28 9.19 5.02
C GLY A 70 18.51 8.47 3.93
N ALA A 71 18.50 7.14 3.96
CA ALA A 71 17.55 6.33 3.19
C ALA A 71 16.48 5.77 4.13
N SER A 72 15.22 5.77 3.71
CA SER A 72 14.13 5.18 4.50
C SER A 72 12.97 4.70 3.63
N ARG A 73 12.31 3.65 4.13
CA ARG A 73 10.86 3.44 4.01
C ARG A 73 10.15 4.77 4.08
N SER A 74 9.50 5.16 3.02
CA SER A 74 8.83 6.42 2.99
C SER A 74 7.53 6.38 3.81
N SER A 75 6.92 5.21 4.02
CA SER A 75 5.87 5.01 5.06
C SER A 75 6.43 5.24 6.47
N ASP A 76 7.58 4.65 6.77
CA ASP A 76 8.22 4.72 8.08
C ASP A 76 8.70 6.16 8.34
N TRP A 77 9.24 6.80 7.30
CA TRP A 77 9.62 8.20 7.33
C TRP A 77 8.43 9.11 7.55
N ASN A 78 7.25 8.86 6.96
CA ASN A 78 6.06 9.67 7.20
C ASN A 78 5.55 9.59 8.64
N LEU A 79 5.63 8.41 9.25
CA LEU A 79 5.21 8.21 10.63
C LEU A 79 6.13 9.00 11.58
N LEU A 80 7.41 9.07 11.26
CA LEU A 80 8.46 9.61 12.13
C LEU A 80 8.86 11.06 11.79
N SER A 81 8.70 11.53 10.56
CA SER A 81 8.97 12.91 10.16
C SER A 81 7.98 13.89 10.80
N GLN A 82 6.81 13.39 11.21
CA GLN A 82 5.88 14.09 12.09
C GLN A 82 6.44 14.29 13.51
N GLU A 83 7.31 13.38 13.97
CA GLU A 83 8.05 13.46 15.23
C GLU A 83 9.41 14.16 15.05
N SER A 84 9.36 15.46 14.74
CA SER A 84 10.45 16.44 14.94
C SER A 84 11.87 16.01 14.51
N ILE A 85 12.16 16.00 13.21
CA ILE A 85 13.56 16.18 12.78
C ILE A 85 13.93 17.64 13.08
N LEU A 86 14.99 17.86 13.86
CA LEU A 86 15.35 19.20 14.34
C LEU A 86 15.89 20.14 13.25
N ALA A 87 16.23 19.60 12.08
CA ALA A 87 16.79 20.33 10.95
C ALA A 87 15.87 20.29 9.72
N LYS A 88 15.93 21.34 8.89
CA LYS A 88 15.33 21.31 7.55
C LYS A 88 16.01 20.20 6.74
N HIS A 89 15.24 19.25 6.24
CA HIS A 89 15.71 18.21 5.33
C HIS A 89 15.12 18.41 3.93
N LYS A 90 15.75 17.76 2.94
CA LYS A 90 15.22 17.67 1.58
C LYS A 90 15.03 16.21 1.24
N GLU A 91 13.84 15.87 0.76
CA GLU A 91 13.49 14.51 0.38
C GLU A 91 13.73 14.32 -1.12
N TYR A 92 14.33 13.18 -1.45
CA TYR A 92 14.55 12.75 -2.82
C TYR A 92 13.81 11.43 -3.02
N PRO A 93 12.59 11.44 -3.58
CA PRO A 93 11.88 10.20 -3.86
C PRO A 93 12.63 9.43 -4.95
N MET A 94 12.93 8.16 -4.69
CA MET A 94 13.49 7.27 -5.71
C MET A 94 12.36 6.87 -6.67
N GLY A 95 12.48 7.29 -7.93
CA GLY A 95 11.54 6.95 -9.01
C GLY A 95 11.96 5.69 -9.79
N LYS A 96 11.27 5.44 -10.90
CA LYS A 96 11.69 4.44 -11.90
C LYS A 96 13.00 4.87 -12.56
N LEU A 97 13.68 3.91 -13.19
CA LEU A 97 14.83 4.20 -14.05
C LEU A 97 14.41 5.15 -15.17
N SER A 98 15.20 6.20 -15.37
CA SER A 98 15.05 7.15 -16.47
C SER A 98 15.41 6.50 -17.81
N ASP A 99 14.94 7.14 -18.88
CA ASP A 99 15.30 6.76 -20.27
C ASP A 99 16.81 6.88 -20.55
N PHE A 100 17.60 7.48 -19.64
CA PHE A 100 19.06 7.53 -19.70
C PHE A 100 19.72 6.41 -18.89
N GLU A 101 19.14 6.03 -17.76
CA GLU A 101 19.64 4.95 -16.90
C GLU A 101 19.45 3.58 -17.54
N ILE A 102 18.33 3.35 -18.25
CA ILE A 102 18.06 2.07 -18.92
C ILE A 102 19.15 1.73 -19.96
N PRO A 103 19.47 2.60 -20.94
CA PRO A 103 20.58 2.37 -21.86
C PRO A 103 21.92 2.18 -21.14
N ALA A 104 22.19 2.93 -20.06
CA ALA A 104 23.43 2.79 -19.30
C ALA A 104 23.55 1.42 -18.63
N ILE A 105 22.45 0.91 -18.06
CA ILE A 105 22.38 -0.43 -17.47
C ILE A 105 22.53 -1.50 -18.56
N LEU A 106 21.80 -1.38 -19.67
CA LEU A 106 21.92 -2.31 -20.81
C LEU A 106 23.34 -2.35 -21.36
N ASN A 107 24.00 -1.20 -21.50
CA ASN A 107 25.40 -1.14 -21.91
C ASN A 107 26.31 -1.84 -20.89
N LYS A 108 26.08 -1.65 -19.58
CA LYS A 108 26.81 -2.40 -18.55
C LYS A 108 26.56 -3.91 -18.63
N LEU A 109 25.33 -4.34 -18.86
CA LEU A 109 25.01 -5.76 -19.07
C LEU A 109 25.71 -6.29 -20.31
N LYS A 110 25.74 -5.54 -21.41
CA LYS A 110 26.43 -5.88 -22.66
C LYS A 110 27.93 -6.06 -22.44
N ILE A 111 28.58 -5.10 -21.79
CA ILE A 111 30.02 -5.15 -21.47
C ILE A 111 30.37 -6.36 -20.60
N ASN A 112 29.47 -6.78 -19.71
CA ASN A 112 29.67 -7.92 -18.82
C ASN A 112 29.07 -9.23 -19.35
N ASN A 113 28.65 -9.30 -20.63
CA ASN A 113 28.01 -10.48 -21.24
C ASN A 113 26.79 -11.02 -20.46
N CYS A 114 26.03 -10.11 -19.84
CA CYS A 114 24.88 -10.40 -18.99
C CYS A 114 23.55 -9.97 -19.64
N LEU A 115 23.49 -9.73 -20.95
CA LEU A 115 22.24 -9.39 -21.64
C LEU A 115 21.22 -10.54 -21.67
N GLY A 116 21.67 -11.79 -21.51
CA GLY A 116 20.81 -12.96 -21.51
C GLY A 116 19.93 -13.03 -22.76
N THR A 117 18.61 -12.99 -22.60
CA THR A 117 17.66 -13.03 -23.73
C THR A 117 17.66 -11.80 -24.62
N LEU A 118 18.27 -10.69 -24.17
CA LEU A 118 18.42 -9.50 -25.00
C LEU A 118 19.60 -9.59 -25.97
N THR A 119 20.40 -10.64 -25.90
CA THR A 119 21.54 -10.83 -26.80
C THR A 119 21.07 -10.96 -28.25
N GLY A 120 21.54 -10.08 -29.13
CA GLY A 120 21.20 -10.09 -30.55
C GLY A 120 19.90 -9.36 -30.92
N ILE A 121 19.17 -8.83 -29.94
CA ILE A 121 18.01 -7.94 -30.18
C ILE A 121 18.52 -6.52 -30.50
N ASP A 122 17.79 -5.77 -31.32
CA ASP A 122 18.11 -4.37 -31.63
C ASP A 122 18.08 -3.47 -30.37
N GLU A 123 18.92 -2.45 -30.32
CA GLU A 123 19.11 -1.61 -29.13
C GLU A 123 17.83 -0.90 -28.67
N LEU A 124 16.99 -0.42 -29.61
CA LEU A 124 15.72 0.21 -29.27
C LEU A 124 14.73 -0.80 -28.69
N GLU A 125 14.70 -2.00 -29.23
CA GLU A 125 13.85 -3.08 -28.75
C GLU A 125 14.33 -3.63 -27.40
N GLN A 126 15.66 -3.72 -27.18
CA GLN A 126 16.23 -4.03 -25.86
C GLN A 126 15.79 -3.03 -24.80
N ILE A 127 15.82 -1.73 -25.11
CA ILE A 127 15.36 -0.66 -24.21
C ILE A 127 13.89 -0.86 -23.87
N ASN A 128 13.03 -1.08 -24.88
CA ASN A 128 11.59 -1.26 -24.66
C ASN A 128 11.30 -2.52 -23.81
N ILE A 129 11.97 -3.63 -24.11
CA ILE A 129 11.83 -4.87 -23.33
C ILE A 129 12.32 -4.63 -21.89
N PHE A 130 13.52 -4.09 -21.69
CA PHE A 130 14.06 -3.82 -20.36
C PHE A 130 13.20 -2.85 -19.55
N LYS A 131 12.64 -1.83 -20.22
CA LYS A 131 11.70 -0.88 -19.62
C LYS A 131 10.46 -1.61 -19.11
N SER A 132 9.83 -2.44 -19.93
CA SER A 132 8.63 -3.22 -19.53
C SER A 132 8.88 -4.12 -18.30
N TYR A 133 10.08 -4.69 -18.19
CA TYR A 133 10.46 -5.52 -17.04
C TYR A 133 10.81 -4.68 -15.80
N SER A 134 11.64 -3.64 -15.96
CA SER A 134 12.12 -2.78 -14.86
C SER A 134 11.01 -1.91 -14.25
N GLU A 135 9.93 -1.71 -14.99
CA GLU A 135 8.70 -1.12 -14.48
C GLU A 135 8.04 -1.93 -13.38
N ARG A 136 8.25 -3.26 -13.31
CA ARG A 136 7.78 -4.10 -12.20
C ARG A 136 8.65 -3.86 -10.98
N GLU A 137 9.94 -4.15 -11.12
CA GLU A 137 10.97 -3.92 -10.13
C GLU A 137 12.34 -4.17 -10.76
N LEU A 138 13.33 -3.33 -10.49
CA LEU A 138 14.67 -3.47 -11.09
C LEU A 138 15.28 -4.87 -10.85
N ILE A 139 15.09 -5.45 -9.66
CA ILE A 139 15.63 -6.78 -9.36
C ILE A 139 14.95 -7.88 -10.18
N VAL A 140 13.63 -7.76 -10.40
CA VAL A 140 12.84 -8.67 -11.23
C VAL A 140 13.36 -8.60 -12.66
N ALA A 141 13.50 -7.39 -13.19
CA ALA A 141 13.96 -7.15 -14.54
C ALA A 141 15.37 -7.68 -14.81
N LEU A 142 16.30 -7.35 -13.92
CA LEU A 142 17.67 -7.86 -14.02
C LEU A 142 17.67 -9.39 -14.01
N ARG A 143 16.84 -10.03 -13.19
CA ARG A 143 16.79 -11.50 -13.13
C ARG A 143 16.12 -12.15 -14.34
N GLU A 144 14.98 -11.65 -14.79
CA GLU A 144 14.25 -12.23 -15.94
C GLU A 144 15.08 -12.10 -17.22
N ILE A 145 15.73 -10.96 -17.42
CA ILE A 145 16.52 -10.67 -18.62
C ILE A 145 17.82 -11.47 -18.65
N THR A 146 18.54 -11.53 -17.53
CA THR A 146 19.81 -12.28 -17.45
C THR A 146 19.62 -13.79 -17.58
N THR A 147 18.47 -14.34 -17.19
CA THR A 147 18.23 -15.79 -17.15
C THR A 147 17.29 -16.32 -18.22
N GLY A 148 16.48 -15.45 -18.84
CA GLY A 148 15.44 -15.83 -19.80
C GLY A 148 14.26 -16.60 -19.24
N LYS A 149 14.10 -16.62 -17.91
CA LYS A 149 12.97 -17.28 -17.22
C LYS A 149 12.13 -16.24 -16.50
N LYS A 150 10.85 -16.53 -16.26
CA LYS A 150 10.01 -15.68 -15.41
C LYS A 150 10.56 -15.67 -13.99
N PHE A 151 10.49 -14.52 -13.33
CA PHE A 151 11.06 -14.30 -12.00
C PHE A 151 10.49 -15.27 -10.99
N ASP A 152 9.17 -15.45 -11.02
CA ASP A 152 8.46 -16.41 -10.18
C ASP A 152 9.00 -17.84 -10.37
N ASP A 153 9.31 -18.25 -11.60
CA ASP A 153 9.88 -19.58 -11.89
C ASP A 153 11.32 -19.69 -11.38
N ILE A 154 12.12 -18.62 -11.48
CA ILE A 154 13.48 -18.58 -10.93
C ILE A 154 13.43 -18.76 -9.41
N ILE A 155 12.55 -18.03 -8.73
CA ILE A 155 12.40 -18.09 -7.27
C ILE A 155 11.82 -19.44 -6.83
N ALA A 156 10.86 -20.00 -7.57
CA ALA A 156 10.34 -21.34 -7.32
C ALA A 156 11.43 -22.41 -7.44
N ASN A 157 12.23 -22.36 -8.51
CA ASN A 157 13.35 -23.28 -8.69
C ASN A 157 14.41 -23.14 -7.60
N GLU A 158 14.71 -21.91 -7.17
CA GLU A 158 15.62 -21.65 -6.04
C GLU A 158 15.10 -22.29 -4.75
N TYR A 159 13.81 -22.13 -4.44
CA TYR A 159 13.16 -22.79 -3.30
C TYR A 159 13.27 -24.33 -3.35
N PHE A 160 12.95 -24.94 -4.49
CA PHE A 160 13.05 -26.39 -4.67
C PHE A 160 14.50 -26.92 -4.66
N SER A 161 15.49 -26.05 -4.92
CA SER A 161 16.91 -26.43 -4.86
C SER A 161 17.46 -26.61 -3.44
N ILE A 162 16.76 -26.08 -2.43
CA ILE A 162 17.11 -26.24 -1.02
C ILE A 162 16.88 -27.70 -0.61
N LYS A 163 17.97 -28.46 -0.44
CA LYS A 163 17.92 -29.92 -0.23
C LYS A 163 17.42 -30.35 1.15
N SER A 164 17.47 -29.45 2.14
CA SER A 164 17.01 -29.71 3.50
C SER A 164 15.57 -29.25 3.66
N SER A 165 14.67 -30.15 4.04
CA SER A 165 13.27 -29.83 4.32
C SER A 165 13.14 -28.83 5.46
N LEU A 166 14.02 -28.93 6.46
CA LEU A 166 14.07 -27.99 7.58
C LEU A 166 14.55 -26.60 7.15
N ALA A 167 15.54 -26.53 6.25
CA ALA A 167 15.99 -25.27 5.67
C ALA A 167 14.91 -24.62 4.80
N GLN A 168 14.15 -25.42 4.03
CA GLN A 168 12.98 -24.93 3.28
C GLN A 168 11.93 -24.36 4.23
N GLN A 169 11.62 -25.07 5.32
CA GLN A 169 10.68 -24.59 6.33
C GLN A 169 11.15 -23.29 6.99
N ALA A 170 12.41 -23.22 7.41
CA ALA A 170 13.00 -22.00 7.97
C ALA A 170 12.94 -20.83 6.98
N TYR A 171 13.18 -21.10 5.69
CA TYR A 171 13.08 -20.08 4.66
C TYR A 171 11.65 -19.56 4.49
N LYS A 172 10.62 -20.40 4.62
CA LYS A 172 9.22 -19.94 4.64
C LYS A 172 8.95 -18.96 5.79
N TYR A 173 9.40 -19.25 7.01
CA TYR A 173 9.28 -18.32 8.15
C TYR A 173 9.99 -16.99 7.88
N ILE A 174 11.22 -17.04 7.34
CA ILE A 174 11.97 -15.84 6.96
C ILE A 174 11.19 -15.03 5.93
N CYS A 175 10.60 -15.66 4.91
CA CYS A 175 9.84 -14.98 3.87
C CYS A 175 8.52 -14.38 4.37
N ILE A 176 7.79 -15.07 5.25
CA ILE A 176 6.55 -14.56 5.86
C ILE A 176 6.79 -13.25 6.62
N VAL A 177 7.92 -13.16 7.32
CA VAL A 177 8.32 -11.96 8.04
C VAL A 177 8.88 -10.89 7.08
N ASN A 178 9.71 -11.30 6.12
CA ASN A 178 10.45 -10.39 5.25
C ASN A 178 9.65 -9.81 4.09
N GLN A 179 8.47 -10.36 3.74
CA GLN A 179 7.56 -9.70 2.78
C GLN A 179 7.13 -8.31 3.27
N TYR A 180 6.93 -8.16 4.59
CA TYR A 180 6.70 -6.88 5.28
C TYR A 180 8.01 -6.14 5.60
N ARG A 181 9.12 -6.67 5.07
CA ARG A 181 10.49 -6.17 5.20
C ARG A 181 10.99 -6.08 6.64
N TYR A 182 10.36 -6.86 7.52
CA TYR A 182 10.87 -7.13 8.86
C TYR A 182 11.96 -8.22 8.77
N ARG A 183 12.69 -8.41 9.86
CA ARG A 183 13.74 -9.43 9.98
C ARG A 183 13.44 -10.29 11.20
N ILE A 184 13.72 -11.58 11.10
CA ILE A 184 13.49 -12.52 12.19
C ILE A 184 14.78 -12.70 13.00
N PRO A 185 14.77 -12.54 14.34
CA PRO A 185 15.90 -12.92 15.17
C PRO A 185 16.25 -14.40 14.98
N GLN A 186 17.54 -14.72 14.84
CA GLN A 186 18.01 -16.08 14.61
C GLN A 186 17.62 -16.96 15.78
N SER A 187 17.84 -16.50 17.01
CA SER A 187 17.46 -17.25 18.21
C SER A 187 15.98 -17.64 18.21
N LEU A 188 15.08 -16.76 17.75
CA LEU A 188 13.65 -17.04 17.57
C LEU A 188 13.40 -18.06 16.46
N LEU A 189 13.99 -17.86 15.28
CA LEU A 189 13.84 -18.80 14.15
C LEU A 189 14.24 -20.22 14.55
N LEU A 190 15.34 -20.37 15.29
CA LEU A 190 15.85 -21.66 15.76
C LEU A 190 14.91 -22.34 16.75
N ARG A 191 14.31 -21.59 17.68
CA ARG A 191 13.28 -22.13 18.59
C ARG A 191 12.04 -22.59 17.83
N ILE A 192 11.64 -21.86 16.79
CA ILE A 192 10.48 -22.23 15.95
C ILE A 192 10.72 -23.56 15.24
N ILE A 193 11.90 -23.75 14.63
CA ILE A 193 12.22 -24.95 13.87
C ILE A 193 12.80 -26.09 14.72
N GLY A 194 13.03 -25.86 16.02
CA GLY A 194 13.53 -26.85 16.97
C GLY A 194 14.99 -27.26 16.73
N VAL A 195 15.86 -26.30 16.39
CA VAL A 195 17.29 -26.55 16.09
C VAL A 195 18.19 -25.86 17.10
N ASP A 196 19.19 -26.57 17.60
CA ASP A 196 20.21 -25.99 18.47
C ASP A 196 21.16 -25.06 17.72
N LEU A 197 21.65 -24.03 18.41
CA LEU A 197 22.57 -23.04 17.84
C LEU A 197 23.85 -23.68 17.24
N SER A 198 24.30 -24.81 17.80
CA SER A 198 25.47 -25.55 17.30
C SER A 198 25.27 -26.15 15.91
N GLN A 199 24.01 -26.42 15.51
CA GLN A 199 23.68 -27.14 14.27
C GLN A 199 23.26 -26.22 13.12
N VAL A 200 23.12 -24.92 13.38
CA VAL A 200 22.60 -23.93 12.41
C VAL A 200 23.42 -23.89 11.13
N GLN A 201 24.74 -23.95 11.26
CA GLN A 201 25.64 -23.94 10.12
C GLN A 201 25.35 -25.12 9.18
N GLU A 202 25.23 -26.32 9.74
CA GLU A 202 25.08 -27.56 8.98
C GLU A 202 23.68 -27.74 8.41
N ILE A 203 22.65 -27.35 9.17
CA ILE A 203 21.26 -27.66 8.87
C ILE A 203 20.55 -26.54 8.10
N LEU A 204 20.92 -25.28 8.37
CA LEU A 204 20.31 -24.11 7.73
C LEU A 204 21.29 -23.47 6.74
N PHE A 205 22.41 -22.92 7.23
CA PHE A 205 23.25 -22.01 6.43
C PHE A 205 23.88 -22.69 5.23
N LYS A 206 24.32 -23.95 5.35
CA LYS A 206 24.84 -24.74 4.24
C LYS A 206 23.86 -24.87 3.07
N PHE A 207 22.55 -24.88 3.34
CA PHE A 207 21.52 -25.09 2.31
C PHE A 207 20.85 -23.80 1.84
N THR A 208 21.04 -22.70 2.56
CA THR A 208 20.47 -21.38 2.24
C THR A 208 21.53 -20.35 1.85
N GLU A 209 22.74 -20.81 1.54
CA GLU A 209 23.84 -19.93 1.11
C GLU A 209 23.44 -19.13 -0.12
N GLY A 210 23.62 -17.81 -0.03
CA GLY A 210 23.22 -16.90 -1.10
C GLY A 210 21.71 -16.80 -1.32
N ILE A 211 20.86 -17.35 -0.44
CA ILE A 211 19.39 -17.22 -0.46
C ILE A 211 18.91 -16.28 0.65
N ILE A 212 19.54 -16.37 1.83
CA ILE A 212 19.26 -15.54 3.00
C ILE A 212 20.39 -14.53 3.26
N SER A 213 20.06 -13.46 3.99
CA SER A 213 21.00 -12.45 4.47
C SER A 213 20.95 -12.41 5.99
N TYR A 214 22.11 -12.19 6.61
CA TYR A 214 22.28 -12.15 8.06
C TYR A 214 22.92 -10.84 8.50
N GLU A 215 22.43 -10.32 9.60
CA GLU A 215 22.87 -9.06 10.16
C GLU A 215 23.01 -9.21 11.68
N GLU A 216 24.25 -9.32 12.17
CA GLU A 216 24.53 -9.33 13.62
C GLU A 216 23.97 -8.08 14.29
N THR A 217 23.38 -8.29 15.46
CA THR A 217 22.81 -7.24 16.30
C THR A 217 23.90 -6.35 16.92
N LYS A 218 23.51 -5.18 17.43
CA LYS A 218 24.45 -4.21 18.03
C LYS A 218 25.17 -4.77 19.25
N ASP A 219 24.44 -5.53 20.06
CA ASP A 219 24.93 -6.10 21.31
C ASP A 219 25.69 -7.42 21.07
N LYS A 220 25.73 -7.90 19.81
CA LYS A 220 26.39 -9.13 19.35
C LYS A 220 25.84 -10.44 19.94
N ASP A 221 24.67 -10.39 20.56
CA ASP A 221 24.04 -11.54 21.19
C ASP A 221 23.16 -12.37 20.24
N ASP A 222 22.78 -11.80 19.09
CA ASP A 222 21.91 -12.46 18.10
C ASP A 222 22.17 -11.95 16.67
N TYR A 223 21.55 -12.61 15.68
CA TYR A 223 21.53 -12.21 14.28
C TYR A 223 20.10 -11.94 13.82
N LEU A 224 19.92 -10.94 12.95
CA LEU A 224 18.67 -10.70 12.25
C LEU A 224 18.77 -11.33 10.86
N ILE A 225 17.84 -12.24 10.55
CA ILE A 225 17.80 -12.98 9.30
C ILE A 225 16.69 -12.43 8.41
N SER A 226 16.99 -12.31 7.11
CA SER A 226 16.02 -11.96 6.07
C SER A 226 16.25 -12.76 4.80
N ALA A 227 15.27 -12.76 3.90
CA ALA A 227 15.56 -13.09 2.50
C ALA A 227 16.46 -11.98 1.91
N ARG A 228 17.09 -12.25 0.76
CA ARG A 228 17.87 -11.23 0.05
C ARG A 228 17.07 -10.00 -0.35
N HIS A 229 15.76 -10.16 -0.57
CA HIS A 229 14.87 -9.06 -0.89
C HIS A 229 13.44 -9.38 -0.47
N SER A 230 12.68 -8.38 -0.04
CA SER A 230 11.29 -8.55 0.38
C SER A 230 10.36 -9.03 -0.73
N VAL A 231 10.74 -8.79 -1.98
CA VAL A 231 9.94 -9.23 -3.14
C VAL A 231 10.16 -10.69 -3.45
N ILE A 232 11.39 -11.19 -3.27
CA ILE A 232 11.62 -12.63 -3.29
C ILE A 232 10.77 -13.28 -2.19
N ALA A 233 10.75 -12.68 -1.00
CA ALA A 233 9.92 -13.16 0.10
C ALA A 233 8.42 -13.17 -0.22
N SER A 234 7.87 -12.11 -0.83
CA SER A 234 6.46 -12.08 -1.20
C SER A 234 6.11 -13.10 -2.29
N VAL A 235 7.00 -13.36 -3.24
CA VAL A 235 6.85 -14.44 -4.23
C VAL A 235 6.81 -15.80 -3.53
N ILE A 236 7.72 -16.09 -2.60
CA ILE A 236 7.74 -17.35 -1.85
C ILE A 236 6.44 -17.55 -1.07
N VAL A 237 5.96 -16.53 -0.35
CA VAL A 237 4.71 -16.60 0.40
C VAL A 237 3.53 -16.87 -0.53
N ARG A 238 3.43 -16.15 -1.65
CA ARG A 238 2.36 -16.33 -2.64
C ARG A 238 2.37 -17.72 -3.28
N LEU A 239 3.54 -18.28 -3.57
CA LEU A 239 3.67 -19.57 -4.22
C LEU A 239 3.51 -20.76 -3.25
N PHE A 240 4.00 -20.62 -2.01
CA PHE A 240 4.20 -21.75 -1.11
C PHE A 240 3.50 -21.63 0.26
N CYS A 241 2.81 -20.53 0.55
CA CYS A 241 2.06 -20.29 1.79
C CYS A 241 0.62 -19.82 1.49
N LYS A 242 -0.13 -20.61 0.69
CA LYS A 242 -1.30 -20.12 -0.05
C LYS A 242 -2.57 -19.95 0.78
N ASN A 243 -2.81 -20.82 1.76
CA ASN A 243 -4.06 -20.82 2.51
C ASN A 243 -3.91 -20.13 3.86
N ASP A 244 -5.02 -19.59 4.37
CA ASP A 244 -5.01 -18.86 5.64
C ASP A 244 -4.76 -19.77 6.85
N VAL A 245 -5.00 -21.08 6.72
CA VAL A 245 -4.71 -22.08 7.75
C VAL A 245 -3.20 -22.19 7.98
N GLU A 246 -2.42 -22.40 6.92
CA GLU A 246 -0.96 -22.50 6.99
C GLU A 246 -0.37 -21.18 7.49
N LYS A 247 -0.86 -20.04 6.99
CA LYS A 247 -0.46 -18.70 7.47
C LYS A 247 -0.73 -18.51 8.97
N TYR A 248 -1.86 -19.01 9.47
CA TYR A 248 -2.20 -18.98 10.88
C TYR A 248 -1.23 -19.83 11.70
N GLU A 249 -0.93 -21.05 11.26
CA GLU A 249 0.04 -21.94 11.92
C GLU A 249 1.45 -21.31 12.00
N PHE A 250 1.87 -20.60 10.95
CA PHE A 250 3.12 -19.84 10.94
C PHE A 250 3.13 -18.74 12.01
N LEU A 251 2.07 -17.92 12.06
CA LEU A 251 1.95 -16.86 13.05
C LEU A 251 1.91 -17.44 14.47
N GLU A 252 1.15 -18.51 14.68
CA GLU A 252 1.07 -19.22 15.96
C GLU A 252 2.43 -19.72 16.43
N SER A 253 3.19 -20.35 15.54
CA SER A 253 4.52 -20.87 15.85
C SER A 253 5.49 -19.75 16.24
N ILE A 254 5.45 -18.61 15.53
CA ILE A 254 6.26 -17.43 15.87
C ILE A 254 5.91 -16.92 17.27
N VAL A 255 4.61 -16.74 17.55
CA VAL A 255 4.14 -16.17 18.81
C VAL A 255 4.46 -17.09 20.00
N LYS A 256 4.25 -18.40 19.85
CA LYS A 256 4.56 -19.38 20.91
C LYS A 256 6.06 -19.49 21.22
N ALA A 257 6.91 -19.35 20.21
CA ALA A 257 8.36 -19.43 20.38
C ALA A 257 9.01 -18.11 20.84
N ALA A 258 8.29 -16.99 20.73
CA ALA A 258 8.77 -15.67 21.09
C ALA A 258 8.91 -15.50 22.61
N ILE A 259 10.01 -14.89 23.03
CA ILE A 259 10.29 -14.54 24.43
C ILE A 259 9.86 -13.09 24.64
N PRO A 260 8.78 -12.81 25.41
CA PRO A 260 8.22 -11.46 25.52
C PRO A 260 9.16 -10.42 26.16
N SER A 261 10.15 -10.87 26.93
CA SER A 261 11.18 -10.00 27.53
C SER A 261 12.30 -9.62 26.56
N ASN A 262 12.47 -10.35 25.45
CA ASN A 262 13.46 -10.02 24.41
C ASN A 262 12.96 -8.83 23.57
N PRO A 263 13.67 -7.68 23.53
CA PRO A 263 13.20 -6.49 22.81
C PRO A 263 13.02 -6.68 21.30
N LEU A 264 13.87 -7.48 20.65
CA LEU A 264 13.83 -7.72 19.20
C LEU A 264 12.60 -8.56 18.84
N GLU A 265 12.37 -9.63 19.60
CA GLU A 265 11.26 -10.54 19.39
C GLU A 265 9.93 -9.89 19.72
N LYS A 266 9.87 -9.17 20.85
CA LYS A 266 8.71 -8.34 21.20
C LYS A 266 8.38 -7.36 20.08
N SER A 267 9.38 -6.64 19.58
CA SER A 267 9.20 -5.69 18.47
C SER A 267 8.68 -6.38 17.20
N LEU A 268 9.21 -7.56 16.85
CA LEU A 268 8.74 -8.34 15.71
C LEU A 268 7.28 -8.77 15.89
N VAL A 269 6.92 -9.36 17.04
CA VAL A 269 5.55 -9.82 17.31
C VAL A 269 4.56 -8.66 17.25
N LYS A 270 4.90 -7.47 17.79
CA LYS A 270 4.08 -6.26 17.67
C LYS A 270 3.80 -5.85 16.23
N LYS A 271 4.79 -5.98 15.36
CA LYS A 271 4.66 -5.65 13.93
C LYS A 271 3.79 -6.66 13.20
N LEU A 272 3.86 -7.93 13.57
CA LEU A 272 3.06 -9.01 12.97
C LEU A 272 1.58 -8.91 13.34
N TYR A 273 1.25 -8.52 14.58
CA TYR A 273 -0.15 -8.35 14.98
C TYR A 273 -0.74 -6.98 14.66
N HIS A 274 0.01 -6.06 14.06
CA HIS A 274 -0.52 -4.76 13.67
C HIS A 274 -1.72 -4.95 12.74
N HIS A 275 -2.80 -4.18 12.92
CA HIS A 275 -4.08 -4.42 12.25
C HIS A 275 -3.93 -4.43 10.72
N SER A 276 -3.09 -3.56 10.16
CA SER A 276 -2.82 -3.53 8.72
C SER A 276 -2.07 -4.76 8.23
N THR A 277 -1.13 -5.28 9.03
CA THR A 277 -0.39 -6.51 8.71
C THR A 277 -1.36 -7.67 8.67
N VAL A 278 -2.17 -7.85 9.72
CA VAL A 278 -3.18 -8.93 9.81
C VAL A 278 -4.19 -8.85 8.67
N SER A 279 -4.74 -7.66 8.39
CA SER A 279 -5.66 -7.44 7.27
C SER A 279 -5.06 -7.77 5.91
N SER A 280 -3.75 -7.54 5.70
CA SER A 280 -3.08 -7.88 4.45
C SER A 280 -2.63 -9.34 4.37
N PHE A 281 -2.40 -9.97 5.53
CA PHE A 281 -1.82 -11.31 5.61
C PHE A 281 -2.87 -12.38 5.32
N PHE A 282 -4.07 -12.23 5.88
CA PHE A 282 -5.17 -13.18 5.71
C PHE A 282 -6.16 -12.72 4.66
N SER A 283 -6.66 -13.66 3.86
CA SER A 283 -7.76 -13.40 2.92
C SER A 283 -9.12 -13.39 3.62
N SER A 284 -9.27 -14.18 4.68
CA SER A 284 -10.48 -14.28 5.50
C SER A 284 -10.39 -13.41 6.76
N ASN A 285 -11.39 -12.56 6.94
CA ASN A 285 -11.53 -11.76 8.16
C ASN A 285 -11.69 -12.63 9.41
N ASP A 286 -12.34 -13.81 9.30
CA ASP A 286 -12.57 -14.70 10.43
C ASP A 286 -11.25 -15.31 10.95
N VAL A 287 -10.33 -15.67 10.05
CA VAL A 287 -9.00 -16.14 10.44
C VAL A 287 -8.20 -15.02 11.09
N GLY A 288 -8.33 -13.79 10.58
CA GLY A 288 -7.78 -12.60 11.22
C GLY A 288 -8.30 -12.41 12.66
N VAL A 289 -9.60 -12.60 12.91
CA VAL A 289 -10.16 -12.56 14.28
C VAL A 289 -9.57 -13.67 15.16
N GLN A 290 -9.56 -14.91 14.67
CA GLN A 290 -9.00 -16.06 15.40
C GLN A 290 -7.52 -15.85 15.77
N SER A 291 -6.76 -15.19 14.89
CA SER A 291 -5.35 -14.87 15.16
C SER A 291 -5.18 -13.94 16.36
N TYR A 292 -6.08 -12.98 16.53
CA TYR A 292 -6.09 -12.10 17.70
C TYR A 292 -6.52 -12.82 18.97
N ASP A 293 -7.43 -13.79 18.89
CA ASP A 293 -7.84 -14.59 20.05
C ASP A 293 -6.66 -15.43 20.58
N LEU A 294 -5.91 -16.07 19.67
CA LEU A 294 -4.67 -16.78 19.99
C LEU A 294 -3.64 -15.85 20.63
N LEU A 295 -3.36 -14.70 19.99
CA LEU A 295 -2.40 -13.70 20.49
C LEU A 295 -2.78 -13.20 21.88
N SER A 296 -4.08 -13.00 22.14
CA SER A 296 -4.58 -12.53 23.44
C SER A 296 -4.35 -13.57 24.54
N GLY A 297 -4.42 -14.87 24.21
CA GLY A 297 -4.07 -15.95 25.13
C GLY A 297 -2.57 -16.03 25.45
N GLN A 298 -1.70 -15.74 24.47
CA GLN A 298 -0.24 -15.81 24.62
C GLN A 298 0.38 -14.53 25.23
N LEU A 299 -0.27 -13.38 25.04
CA LEU A 299 0.20 -12.08 25.52
C LEU A 299 -0.86 -11.42 26.42
N PRO A 300 -1.23 -12.07 27.55
CA PRO A 300 -2.23 -11.51 28.45
C PRO A 300 -1.74 -10.15 28.99
N GLY A 301 -2.64 -9.16 28.97
CA GLY A 301 -2.34 -7.81 29.47
C GLY A 301 -1.64 -6.86 28.49
N ASP A 302 -1.41 -7.26 27.23
CA ASP A 302 -0.94 -6.32 26.20
C ASP A 302 -2.11 -5.43 25.72
N SER A 303 -2.32 -4.30 26.38
CA SER A 303 -3.33 -3.31 25.99
C SER A 303 -3.15 -2.77 24.56
N PHE A 304 -1.93 -2.80 23.99
CA PHE A 304 -1.71 -2.40 22.60
C PHE A 304 -2.20 -3.46 21.62
N LEU A 305 -2.04 -4.76 21.94
CA LEU A 305 -2.64 -5.85 21.16
C LEU A 305 -4.17 -5.70 21.09
N LEU A 306 -4.81 -5.40 22.22
CA LEU A 306 -6.26 -5.16 22.28
C LEU A 306 -6.67 -3.96 21.40
N GLN A 307 -5.90 -2.88 21.41
CA GLN A 307 -6.15 -1.75 20.52
C GLN A 307 -6.07 -2.17 19.04
N GLN A 308 -5.06 -2.95 18.64
CA GLN A 308 -4.91 -3.43 17.27
C GLN A 308 -6.06 -4.36 16.86
N LYS A 309 -6.49 -5.26 17.75
CA LYS A 309 -7.69 -6.09 17.57
C LYS A 309 -8.94 -5.24 17.38
N ALA A 310 -9.15 -4.21 18.20
CA ALA A 310 -10.30 -3.31 18.09
C ALA A 310 -10.31 -2.54 16.76
N LEU A 311 -9.15 -2.08 16.29
CA LEU A 311 -9.01 -1.43 14.98
C LEU A 311 -9.33 -2.39 13.82
N PHE A 312 -8.86 -3.64 13.90
CA PHE A 312 -9.18 -4.69 12.94
C PHE A 312 -10.68 -4.99 12.90
N LEU A 313 -11.29 -5.27 14.06
CA LEU A 313 -12.73 -5.55 14.21
C LEU A 313 -13.59 -4.39 13.70
N SER A 314 -13.20 -3.16 14.00
CA SER A 314 -13.87 -1.96 13.48
C SER A 314 -13.76 -1.84 11.96
N GLY A 315 -12.61 -2.21 11.39
CA GLY A 315 -12.39 -2.21 9.94
C GLY A 315 -13.30 -3.18 9.18
N ILE A 316 -13.66 -4.30 9.81
CA ILE A 316 -14.56 -5.32 9.24
C ILE A 316 -16.03 -5.15 9.66
N GLY A 317 -16.37 -4.06 10.37
CA GLY A 317 -17.74 -3.72 10.77
C GLY A 317 -18.27 -4.42 12.02
N ARG A 318 -17.44 -5.17 12.76
CA ARG A 318 -17.82 -5.79 14.05
C ARG A 318 -17.69 -4.78 15.20
N PHE A 319 -18.53 -3.75 15.17
CA PHE A 319 -18.40 -2.60 16.07
C PHE A 319 -18.62 -2.93 17.54
N ASP A 320 -19.55 -3.83 17.88
CA ASP A 320 -19.79 -4.21 19.27
C ASP A 320 -18.58 -4.92 19.89
N ASP A 321 -17.98 -5.87 19.17
CA ASP A 321 -16.75 -6.54 19.59
C ASP A 321 -15.58 -5.57 19.67
N ALA A 322 -15.48 -4.63 18.73
CA ALA A 322 -14.45 -3.59 18.73
C ALA A 322 -14.56 -2.69 19.97
N LYS A 323 -15.78 -2.27 20.34
CA LYS A 323 -16.06 -1.48 21.56
C LYS A 323 -15.68 -2.26 22.82
N ALA A 324 -16.15 -3.50 22.96
CA ALA A 324 -15.80 -4.34 24.12
C ALA A 324 -14.28 -4.55 24.25
N THR A 325 -13.59 -4.75 23.12
CA THR A 325 -12.14 -4.94 23.09
C THR A 325 -11.38 -3.66 23.48
N ILE A 326 -11.75 -2.49 22.95
CA ILE A 326 -11.08 -1.23 23.32
C ILE A 326 -11.39 -0.80 24.76
N ASP A 327 -12.59 -1.11 25.25
CA ASP A 327 -12.97 -0.86 26.64
C ASP A 327 -12.09 -1.69 27.59
N SER A 328 -11.82 -2.95 27.26
CA SER A 328 -10.86 -3.79 27.99
C SER A 328 -9.44 -3.20 27.99
N ALA A 329 -8.99 -2.63 26.86
CA ALA A 329 -7.69 -1.94 26.79
C ALA A 329 -7.64 -0.67 27.66
N LEU A 330 -8.76 0.06 27.74
CA LEU A 330 -8.92 1.25 28.57
C LEU A 330 -9.04 0.92 30.06
N GLU A 331 -9.61 -0.22 30.43
CA GLU A 331 -9.58 -0.70 31.82
C GLU A 331 -8.14 -0.95 32.30
N MET A 332 -7.29 -1.50 31.43
CA MET A 332 -5.87 -1.71 31.71
C MET A 332 -5.07 -0.40 31.76
N ASN A 333 -5.41 0.57 30.90
CA ASN A 333 -4.76 1.89 30.87
C ASN A 333 -5.77 3.04 30.65
N PRO A 334 -6.46 3.50 31.71
CA PRO A 334 -7.55 4.48 31.59
C PRO A 334 -7.11 5.87 31.13
N THR A 335 -5.81 6.16 31.26
CA THR A 335 -5.23 7.47 30.92
C THR A 335 -4.77 7.58 29.47
N SER A 336 -4.70 6.45 28.73
CA SER A 336 -4.24 6.42 27.34
C SER A 336 -5.14 7.25 26.42
N GLN A 337 -4.60 8.35 25.89
CA GLN A 337 -5.31 9.18 24.91
C GLN A 337 -5.42 8.45 23.57
N ILE A 338 -4.41 7.68 23.21
CA ILE A 338 -4.40 6.87 21.98
C ILE A 338 -5.59 5.88 21.97
N PHE A 339 -5.88 5.24 23.10
CA PHE A 339 -7.01 4.31 23.20
C PHE A 339 -8.36 5.04 23.17
N LYS A 340 -8.46 6.23 23.75
CA LYS A 340 -9.65 7.10 23.62
C LYS A 340 -9.87 7.55 22.17
N ASN A 341 -8.78 7.81 21.43
CA ASN A 341 -8.88 8.09 20.01
C ASN A 341 -9.52 6.93 19.26
N THR A 342 -9.01 5.73 19.48
CA THR A 342 -9.55 4.50 18.89
C THR A 342 -11.01 4.30 19.28
N GLN A 343 -11.35 4.42 20.57
CA GLN A 343 -12.72 4.28 21.07
C GLN A 343 -13.67 5.27 20.39
N GLY A 344 -13.35 6.58 20.41
CA GLY A 344 -14.17 7.60 19.76
C GLY A 344 -14.31 7.37 18.25
N THR A 345 -13.24 6.94 17.59
CA THR A 345 -13.25 6.60 16.15
C THR A 345 -14.15 5.39 15.85
N ILE A 346 -14.18 4.37 16.72
CA ILE A 346 -15.08 3.21 16.55
C ILE A 346 -16.54 3.66 16.58
N TYR A 347 -16.93 4.48 17.56
CA TYR A 347 -18.28 5.05 17.64
C TYR A 347 -18.63 5.90 16.41
N LEU A 348 -17.71 6.74 15.94
CA LEU A 348 -17.92 7.56 14.74
C LEU A 348 -18.04 6.70 13.48
N LYS A 349 -17.25 5.64 13.33
CA LYS A 349 -17.38 4.70 12.21
C LYS A 349 -18.69 3.92 12.25
N GLU A 350 -19.09 3.42 13.41
CA GLU A 350 -20.37 2.73 13.59
C GLU A 350 -21.52 3.66 13.23
N SER A 351 -21.49 4.91 13.71
CA SER A 351 -22.50 5.92 13.38
C SER A 351 -22.64 6.13 11.86
N LEU A 352 -21.52 6.13 11.11
CA LEU A 352 -21.56 6.26 9.66
C LEU A 352 -22.14 5.05 8.93
N ASN A 353 -22.15 3.86 9.55
CA ASN A 353 -22.70 2.64 8.96
C ASN A 353 -24.10 2.28 9.49
N GLU A 354 -24.57 2.97 10.54
CA GLU A 354 -25.90 2.79 11.10
C GLU A 354 -26.98 3.38 10.19
N ILE A 355 -28.05 2.61 10.00
CA ILE A 355 -29.20 2.96 9.15
C ILE A 355 -30.22 3.75 9.95
N ASP A 356 -30.43 3.38 11.22
CA ASP A 356 -31.34 4.11 12.10
C ASP A 356 -30.76 5.47 12.48
N PHE A 357 -31.40 6.55 12.03
CA PHE A 357 -30.89 7.91 12.21
C PHE A 357 -30.73 8.31 13.69
N THR A 358 -31.62 7.84 14.56
CA THR A 358 -31.60 8.18 15.99
C THR A 358 -30.40 7.54 16.68
N LYS A 359 -30.22 6.23 16.47
CA LYS A 359 -29.06 5.49 16.98
C LYS A 359 -27.76 6.01 16.36
N SER A 360 -27.77 6.30 15.06
CA SER A 360 -26.65 6.88 14.33
C SER A 360 -26.22 8.23 14.94
N SER A 361 -27.17 9.13 15.24
CA SER A 361 -26.89 10.40 15.92
C SER A 361 -26.37 10.22 17.34
N TYR A 362 -26.96 9.31 18.14
CA TYR A 362 -26.48 8.99 19.48
C TYR A 362 -25.02 8.50 19.47
N LEU A 363 -24.68 7.57 18.57
CA LEU A 363 -23.33 7.03 18.42
C LEU A 363 -22.34 8.12 18.00
N ARG A 364 -22.75 9.02 17.09
CA ARG A 364 -21.94 10.16 16.65
C ARG A 364 -21.62 11.07 17.84
N ASP A 365 -22.62 11.46 18.61
CA ASP A 365 -22.46 12.39 19.72
C ASP A 365 -21.60 11.77 20.84
N LYS A 366 -21.79 10.47 21.13
CA LYS A 366 -20.94 9.72 22.06
C LYS A 366 -19.47 9.67 21.59
N GLY A 367 -19.23 9.37 20.31
CA GLY A 367 -17.88 9.36 19.75
C GLY A 367 -17.22 10.75 19.78
N LYS A 368 -18.01 11.79 19.49
CA LYS A 368 -17.58 13.19 19.58
C LYS A 368 -17.18 13.57 20.99
N ASP A 369 -17.99 13.25 22.00
CA ASP A 369 -17.72 13.59 23.40
C ASP A 369 -16.42 12.95 23.89
N ILE A 370 -16.15 11.69 23.50
CA ILE A 370 -14.91 10.98 23.83
C ILE A 370 -13.69 11.73 23.24
N LEU A 371 -13.74 12.10 21.95
CA LEU A 371 -12.62 12.78 21.28
C LEU A 371 -12.43 14.21 21.78
N LEU A 372 -13.51 14.98 21.99
CA LEU A 372 -13.43 16.32 22.59
C LEU A 372 -12.87 16.26 24.02
N GLY A 373 -13.25 15.25 24.79
CA GLY A 373 -12.68 14.98 26.11
C GLY A 373 -11.17 14.71 26.05
N ALA A 374 -10.71 13.94 25.07
CA ALA A 374 -9.29 13.65 24.85
C ALA A 374 -8.50 14.89 24.41
N ILE A 375 -9.06 15.70 23.51
CA ILE A 375 -8.50 16.99 23.08
C ILE A 375 -8.29 17.91 24.29
N ARG A 376 -9.36 18.20 25.04
CA ARG A 376 -9.33 19.11 26.21
C ARG A 376 -8.35 18.66 27.29
N LYS A 377 -8.23 17.34 27.54
CA LYS A 377 -7.27 16.81 28.51
C LYS A 377 -5.84 16.94 28.01
N SER A 378 -5.60 16.72 26.72
CA SER A 378 -4.27 16.87 26.13
C SER A 378 -3.83 18.33 26.13
N SER A 379 -4.72 19.29 25.86
CA SER A 379 -4.41 20.73 25.88
C SER A 379 -4.08 21.27 27.27
N ARG A 380 -4.49 20.57 28.35
CA ARG A 380 -4.16 20.91 29.75
C ARG A 380 -2.86 20.26 30.24
N SER A 381 -2.29 19.36 29.46
CA SER A 381 -1.03 18.70 29.76
C SER A 381 0.13 19.53 29.21
N TYR A 382 1.33 19.39 29.79
CA TYR A 382 2.55 19.99 29.22
C TYR A 382 2.86 19.47 27.81
N TYR A 383 2.27 18.32 27.44
CA TYR A 383 2.40 17.72 26.12
C TYR A 383 1.39 18.33 25.13
N LYS A 384 1.87 18.73 23.95
CA LYS A 384 1.06 19.28 22.86
C LYS A 384 -0.08 18.32 22.47
N THR A 385 -1.29 18.86 22.27
CA THR A 385 -2.48 18.08 21.85
C THR A 385 -2.17 17.23 20.61
N SER A 386 -2.45 15.93 20.64
CA SER A 386 -2.18 15.07 19.48
C SER A 386 -3.05 15.47 18.28
N PRO A 387 -2.48 15.66 17.08
CA PRO A 387 -3.23 16.01 15.86
C PRO A 387 -4.24 14.92 15.47
N TYR A 388 -4.01 13.67 15.88
CA TYR A 388 -4.85 12.54 15.49
C TYR A 388 -6.28 12.63 16.04
N HIS A 389 -6.50 13.28 17.19
CA HIS A 389 -7.85 13.49 17.73
C HIS A 389 -8.67 14.44 16.88
N TYR A 390 -8.09 15.59 16.53
CA TYR A 390 -8.72 16.56 15.63
C TYR A 390 -8.98 15.94 14.27
N HIS A 391 -7.98 15.27 13.69
CA HIS A 391 -8.13 14.62 12.39
C HIS A 391 -9.25 13.57 12.42
N SER A 392 -9.26 12.68 13.42
CA SER A 392 -10.28 11.63 13.54
C SER A 392 -11.67 12.23 13.70
N LEU A 393 -11.84 13.24 14.57
CA LEU A 393 -13.14 13.87 14.79
C LEU A 393 -13.64 14.58 13.52
N ILE A 394 -12.84 15.50 12.99
CA ILE A 394 -13.25 16.36 11.87
C ILE A 394 -13.51 15.53 10.61
N SER A 395 -12.64 14.57 10.28
CA SER A 395 -12.81 13.73 9.09
C SER A 395 -14.14 12.98 9.08
N HIS A 396 -14.60 12.50 10.25
CA HIS A 396 -15.86 11.79 10.39
C HIS A 396 -17.06 12.75 10.42
N LEU A 397 -16.94 13.92 11.05
CA LEU A 397 -17.99 14.95 10.99
C LEU A 397 -18.21 15.46 9.56
N ILE A 398 -17.14 15.65 8.78
CA ILE A 398 -17.23 15.98 7.35
C ILE A 398 -17.94 14.86 6.57
N ASN A 399 -17.65 13.58 6.87
CA ASN A 399 -18.35 12.46 6.23
C ASN A 399 -19.84 12.43 6.58
N TRP A 400 -20.18 12.81 7.81
CA TRP A 400 -21.56 12.98 8.27
C TRP A 400 -22.27 14.13 7.57
N TYR A 401 -21.62 15.30 7.45
CA TYR A 401 -22.16 16.44 6.72
C TYR A 401 -22.61 16.06 5.31
N LYS A 402 -21.83 15.22 4.62
CA LYS A 402 -22.14 14.73 3.27
C LYS A 402 -23.40 13.84 3.18
N LYS A 403 -23.93 13.33 4.31
CA LYS A 403 -25.19 12.57 4.34
C LYS A 403 -26.42 13.47 4.38
N PHE A 404 -26.29 14.72 4.83
CA PHE A 404 -27.41 15.64 4.95
C PHE A 404 -27.71 16.34 3.62
N THR A 405 -28.96 16.77 3.46
CA THR A 405 -29.32 17.68 2.38
C THR A 405 -28.66 19.04 2.64
N PRO A 406 -27.91 19.60 1.66
CA PRO A 406 -27.30 20.92 1.81
C PRO A 406 -28.32 22.00 2.16
N GLY A 407 -28.02 22.82 3.17
CA GLY A 407 -28.91 23.91 3.63
C GLY A 407 -30.04 23.48 4.56
N SER A 408 -30.05 22.22 5.02
CA SER A 408 -30.91 21.82 6.14
C SER A 408 -30.34 22.38 7.45
N GLY A 409 -31.19 22.70 8.44
CA GLY A 409 -30.75 23.24 9.73
C GLY A 409 -29.73 22.34 10.45
N GLU A 410 -29.87 21.02 10.32
CA GLU A 410 -28.91 20.04 10.84
C GLU A 410 -27.56 20.13 10.12
N SER A 411 -27.56 20.29 8.79
CA SER A 411 -26.33 20.47 8.01
C SER A 411 -25.61 21.77 8.34
N GLU A 412 -26.35 22.86 8.57
CA GLU A 412 -25.78 24.16 8.93
C GLU A 412 -25.16 24.15 10.32
N GLN A 413 -25.86 23.57 11.30
CA GLN A 413 -25.34 23.42 12.66
C GLN A 413 -24.06 22.57 12.69
N LEU A 414 -24.04 21.45 11.94
CA LEU A 414 -22.87 20.59 11.86
C LEU A 414 -21.70 21.29 11.13
N LEU A 415 -21.99 22.07 10.10
CA LEU A 415 -20.99 22.83 9.37
C LEU A 415 -20.34 23.91 10.25
N GLU A 416 -21.14 24.62 11.06
CA GLU A 416 -20.63 25.60 12.04
C GLU A 416 -19.73 24.92 13.09
N GLU A 417 -20.13 23.75 13.59
CA GLU A 417 -19.31 22.95 14.51
C GLU A 417 -17.97 22.53 13.88
N ILE A 418 -17.99 22.05 12.63
CA ILE A 418 -16.78 21.67 11.89
C ILE A 418 -15.85 22.88 11.71
N GLN A 419 -16.39 24.06 11.35
CA GLN A 419 -15.59 25.28 11.20
C GLN A 419 -14.87 25.66 12.48
N LYS A 420 -15.60 25.68 13.61
CA LYS A 420 -15.02 26.00 14.92
C LYS A 420 -13.91 25.03 15.33
N LEU A 421 -14.12 23.72 15.12
CA LEU A 421 -13.12 22.70 15.40
C LEU A 421 -11.90 22.84 14.48
N MET A 422 -12.10 23.23 13.23
CA MET A 422 -11.02 23.45 12.28
C MET A 422 -10.16 24.66 12.65
N GLU A 423 -10.76 25.76 13.08
CA GLU A 423 -10.04 26.94 13.57
C GLU A 423 -9.18 26.63 14.80
N GLU A 424 -9.68 25.80 15.71
CA GLU A 424 -8.91 25.31 16.86
C GLU A 424 -7.75 24.40 16.40
N ALA A 425 -8.05 23.41 15.54
CA ALA A 425 -7.08 22.45 15.05
C ALA A 425 -5.92 23.11 14.27
N THR A 426 -6.23 24.06 13.39
CA THR A 426 -5.23 24.76 12.57
C THR A 426 -4.37 25.74 13.38
N ARG A 427 -4.91 26.30 14.47
CA ARG A 427 -4.15 27.13 15.41
C ARG A 427 -3.16 26.32 16.22
N GLU A 428 -3.60 25.17 16.74
CA GLU A 428 -2.77 24.27 17.55
C GLU A 428 -1.77 23.48 16.69
N GLN A 429 -2.16 23.09 15.48
CA GLN A 429 -1.41 22.22 14.57
C GLN A 429 -1.29 22.79 13.14
N PRO A 430 -0.65 23.97 12.97
CA PRO A 430 -0.61 24.68 11.69
C PRO A 430 0.18 23.99 10.57
N ASN A 431 1.04 23.03 10.92
CA ASN A 431 1.89 22.29 9.97
C ASN A 431 1.62 20.78 10.01
N ASP A 432 0.47 20.34 10.52
CA ASP A 432 0.07 18.95 10.40
C ASP A 432 -0.60 18.69 9.05
N SER A 433 -0.01 17.79 8.25
CA SER A 433 -0.49 17.50 6.89
C SER A 433 -1.91 16.90 6.88
N ALA A 434 -2.30 16.11 7.89
CA ALA A 434 -3.63 15.52 7.95
C ALA A 434 -4.71 16.55 8.31
N ILE A 435 -4.40 17.48 9.22
CA ILE A 435 -5.27 18.62 9.52
C ILE A 435 -5.43 19.54 8.31
N LEU A 436 -4.35 19.84 7.60
CA LEU A 436 -4.42 20.65 6.38
C LEU A 436 -5.27 20.01 5.29
N VAL A 437 -5.25 18.67 5.15
CA VAL A 437 -6.18 17.97 4.25
C VAL A 437 -7.63 18.16 4.68
N GLU A 438 -7.95 18.02 5.96
CA GLU A 438 -9.32 18.24 6.44
C GLU A 438 -9.74 19.72 6.28
N ALA A 439 -8.83 20.68 6.44
CA ALA A 439 -9.06 22.09 6.15
C ALA A 439 -9.39 22.31 4.66
N GLY A 440 -8.64 21.67 3.75
CA GLY A 440 -8.94 21.70 2.32
C GLY A 440 -10.32 21.10 1.99
N ARG A 441 -10.67 19.96 2.61
CA ARG A 441 -12.00 19.33 2.46
C ARG A 441 -13.15 20.22 2.95
N LEU A 442 -12.94 20.95 4.04
CA LEU A 442 -13.90 21.95 4.51
C LEU A 442 -14.07 23.08 3.49
N GLN A 443 -12.98 23.55 2.89
CA GLN A 443 -13.06 24.59 1.84
C GLN A 443 -13.74 24.08 0.56
N GLU A 444 -13.61 22.80 0.20
CA GLU A 444 -14.42 22.19 -0.87
C GLU A 444 -15.92 22.23 -0.54
N ILE A 445 -16.30 21.94 0.71
CA ILE A 445 -17.70 22.05 1.18
C ILE A 445 -18.21 23.49 1.05
N LEU A 446 -17.36 24.46 1.39
CA LEU A 446 -17.64 25.89 1.28
C LEU A 446 -17.51 26.42 -0.16
N VAL A 447 -17.27 25.54 -1.15
CA VAL A 447 -17.14 25.88 -2.57
C VAL A 447 -15.98 26.87 -2.84
N ASN A 448 -14.96 26.88 -1.98
CA ASN A 448 -13.77 27.73 -2.09
C ASN A 448 -12.57 26.92 -2.61
N ASN A 449 -12.67 26.48 -3.87
CA ASN A 449 -11.64 25.65 -4.52
C ASN A 449 -10.22 26.28 -4.52
N PRO A 450 -10.03 27.60 -4.73
CA PRO A 450 -8.70 28.20 -4.64
C PRO A 450 -8.03 28.01 -3.28
N VAL A 451 -8.77 28.22 -2.19
CA VAL A 451 -8.24 28.04 -0.83
C VAL A 451 -8.06 26.55 -0.52
N ALA A 452 -8.98 25.69 -0.97
CA ALA A 452 -8.84 24.23 -0.85
C ALA A 452 -7.53 23.72 -1.49
N LYS A 453 -7.24 24.16 -2.74
CA LYS A 453 -5.97 23.83 -3.42
C LYS A 453 -4.75 24.31 -2.62
N GLY A 454 -4.82 25.52 -2.05
CA GLY A 454 -3.76 26.06 -1.19
C GLY A 454 -3.44 25.15 -0.01
N TYR A 455 -4.48 24.64 0.68
CA TYR A 455 -4.31 23.68 1.78
C TYR A 455 -3.75 22.34 1.30
N PHE A 456 -4.24 21.77 0.20
CA PHE A 456 -3.73 20.51 -0.32
C PHE A 456 -2.28 20.61 -0.79
N ASN A 457 -1.90 21.69 -1.47
CA ASN A 457 -0.51 21.93 -1.85
C ASN A 457 0.39 22.02 -0.63
N ARG A 458 0.00 22.80 0.39
CA ARG A 458 0.79 22.89 1.64
C ARG A 458 0.88 21.55 2.37
N ALA A 459 -0.20 20.75 2.35
CA ALA A 459 -0.18 19.39 2.91
C ALA A 459 0.82 18.49 2.18
N LEU A 460 0.95 18.62 0.85
CA LEU A 460 1.91 17.90 0.02
C LEU A 460 3.35 18.42 0.17
N GLU A 461 3.54 19.72 0.40
CA GLU A 461 4.87 20.28 0.73
C GLU A 461 5.41 19.71 2.05
N LEU A 462 4.55 19.56 3.05
CA LEU A 462 4.90 19.04 4.38
C LEU A 462 5.04 17.53 4.40
N ASN A 463 4.15 16.84 3.69
CA ASN A 463 4.22 15.39 3.53
C ASN A 463 3.89 15.07 2.07
N PRO A 464 4.92 14.92 1.23
CA PRO A 464 4.72 14.54 -0.15
C PRO A 464 3.86 13.31 -0.24
N ARG A 465 3.87 12.33 0.66
CA ARG A 465 3.14 11.05 0.51
C ARG A 465 1.70 11.06 0.98
N ASN A 466 1.12 12.23 1.23
CA ASN A 466 -0.29 12.33 1.58
C ASN A 466 -1.18 12.02 0.36
N MET A 467 -1.62 10.75 0.25
CA MET A 467 -2.43 10.28 -0.89
C MET A 467 -3.81 10.92 -0.94
N SER A 468 -4.38 11.25 0.22
CA SER A 468 -5.65 11.97 0.31
C SER A 468 -5.52 13.38 -0.28
N ALA A 469 -4.46 14.12 0.07
CA ALA A 469 -4.19 15.45 -0.50
C ALA A 469 -4.06 15.40 -2.03
N ARG A 470 -3.31 14.42 -2.55
CA ARG A 470 -3.18 14.21 -4.01
C ARG A 470 -4.51 13.92 -4.67
N PHE A 471 -5.25 12.96 -4.14
CA PHE A 471 -6.52 12.54 -4.71
C PHE A 471 -7.51 13.71 -4.77
N LEU A 472 -7.62 14.49 -3.69
CA LEU A 472 -8.52 15.64 -3.62
C LEU A 472 -8.07 16.78 -4.53
N LEU A 473 -6.78 17.12 -4.52
CA LEU A 473 -6.21 18.14 -5.41
C LEU A 473 -6.42 17.77 -6.89
N SER A 474 -6.11 16.52 -7.26
CA SER A 474 -6.32 16.03 -8.63
C SER A 474 -7.78 16.08 -9.05
N ARG A 475 -8.73 15.80 -8.13
CA ARG A 475 -10.17 15.95 -8.42
C ARG A 475 -10.58 17.39 -8.70
N ILE A 476 -10.06 18.35 -7.94
CA ILE A 476 -10.31 19.79 -8.20
C ILE A 476 -9.75 20.16 -9.58
N LEU A 477 -8.49 19.80 -9.85
CA LEU A 477 -7.83 20.08 -11.12
C LEU A 477 -8.59 19.45 -12.31
N MET A 478 -9.12 18.24 -12.15
CA MET A 478 -9.98 17.60 -13.15
C MET A 478 -11.27 18.37 -13.39
N ALA A 479 -11.91 18.89 -12.35
CA ALA A 479 -13.11 19.73 -12.48
C ALA A 479 -12.79 21.05 -13.20
N GLU A 480 -11.58 21.59 -12.98
CA GLU A 480 -11.04 22.77 -13.67
C GLU A 480 -10.48 22.46 -15.07
N LYS A 481 -10.54 21.21 -15.53
CA LYS A 481 -10.00 20.71 -16.81
C LYS A 481 -8.47 20.82 -16.94
N GLU A 482 -7.75 20.98 -15.84
CA GLU A 482 -6.28 20.92 -15.77
C GLU A 482 -5.76 19.47 -15.76
N PHE A 483 -6.10 18.68 -16.79
CA PHE A 483 -5.85 17.24 -16.82
C PHE A 483 -4.36 16.86 -16.74
N ASN A 484 -3.48 17.60 -17.40
CA ASN A 484 -2.04 17.34 -17.35
C ASN A 484 -1.47 17.50 -15.93
N HIS A 485 -1.92 18.53 -15.21
CA HIS A 485 -1.48 18.79 -13.85
C HIS A 485 -1.99 17.71 -12.88
N ALA A 486 -3.29 17.36 -12.99
CA ALA A 486 -3.88 16.27 -12.23
C ALA A 486 -3.16 14.92 -12.50
N TYR A 487 -2.83 14.63 -13.77
CA TYR A 487 -2.12 13.41 -14.14
C TYR A 487 -0.72 13.34 -13.55
N LYS A 488 0.00 14.47 -13.55
CA LYS A 488 1.31 14.59 -12.91
C LYS A 488 1.23 14.29 -11.41
N ILE A 489 0.31 14.94 -10.68
CA ILE A 489 0.13 14.71 -9.24
C ILE A 489 -0.22 13.26 -8.94
N CYS A 490 -1.15 12.66 -9.70
CA CYS A 490 -1.50 11.25 -9.53
C CYS A 490 -0.30 10.33 -9.79
N SER A 491 0.43 10.56 -10.88
CA SER A 491 1.59 9.75 -11.26
C SER A 491 2.70 9.82 -10.22
N GLU A 492 3.01 11.01 -9.71
CA GLU A 492 3.97 11.19 -8.60
C GLU A 492 3.51 10.45 -7.34
N GLY A 493 2.21 10.41 -7.05
CA GLY A 493 1.69 9.67 -5.90
C GLY A 493 1.74 8.15 -6.08
N VAL A 494 1.42 7.65 -7.27
CA VAL A 494 1.53 6.22 -7.58
C VAL A 494 2.97 5.75 -7.47
N LEU A 495 3.96 6.55 -7.89
CA LEU A 495 5.39 6.25 -7.66
C LEU A 495 5.74 6.11 -6.18
N LEU A 496 5.04 6.84 -5.30
CA LEU A 496 5.27 6.76 -3.87
C LEU A 496 4.55 5.53 -3.28
N LYS A 497 3.31 5.27 -3.68
CA LYS A 497 2.49 4.16 -3.19
C LYS A 497 1.73 3.51 -4.35
N GLU A 498 2.32 2.45 -4.91
CA GLU A 498 1.82 1.81 -6.13
C GLU A 498 0.46 1.13 -5.93
N ASP A 499 0.18 0.66 -4.72
CA ASP A 499 -1.05 -0.03 -4.32
C ASP A 499 -2.20 0.91 -3.91
N GLU A 500 -2.03 2.24 -4.04
CA GLU A 500 -3.09 3.19 -3.69
C GLU A 500 -4.24 3.17 -4.71
N ILE A 501 -5.31 2.46 -4.38
CA ILE A 501 -6.46 2.19 -5.26
C ILE A 501 -7.10 3.47 -5.82
N LEU A 502 -7.49 4.40 -4.96
CA LEU A 502 -8.26 5.58 -5.38
C LEU A 502 -7.46 6.48 -6.31
N LEU A 503 -6.15 6.60 -6.06
CA LEU A 503 -5.27 7.42 -6.87
C LEU A 503 -4.98 6.78 -8.23
N ASN A 504 -4.77 5.46 -8.27
CA ASN A 504 -4.61 4.73 -9.53
C ASN A 504 -5.86 4.79 -10.40
N ARG A 505 -7.06 4.64 -9.81
CA ARG A 505 -8.33 4.80 -10.54
C ARG A 505 -8.42 6.18 -11.20
N LEU A 506 -8.11 7.25 -10.45
CA LEU A 506 -8.10 8.61 -10.98
C LEU A 506 -7.04 8.79 -12.08
N ARG A 507 -5.85 8.21 -11.89
CA ARG A 507 -4.77 8.21 -12.87
C ARG A 507 -5.22 7.56 -14.18
N PHE A 508 -5.83 6.36 -14.15
CA PHE A 508 -6.33 5.72 -15.37
C PHE A 508 -7.38 6.58 -16.07
N GLU A 509 -8.32 7.17 -15.33
CA GLU A 509 -9.30 8.09 -15.93
C GLU A 509 -8.61 9.26 -16.66
N LEU A 510 -7.56 9.82 -16.06
CA LEU A 510 -6.75 10.88 -16.66
C LEU A 510 -5.98 10.41 -17.89
N MET A 511 -5.41 9.21 -17.88
CA MET A 511 -4.71 8.65 -19.05
C MET A 511 -5.65 8.56 -20.26
N HIS A 512 -6.87 8.08 -20.06
CA HIS A 512 -7.90 8.04 -21.12
C HIS A 512 -8.32 9.43 -21.56
N LYS A 513 -8.54 10.37 -20.63
CA LYS A 513 -8.92 11.77 -20.98
C LYS A 513 -7.82 12.52 -21.74
N LEU A 514 -6.55 12.20 -21.47
CA LEU A 514 -5.39 12.76 -22.15
C LEU A 514 -5.09 12.06 -23.48
N ASN A 515 -5.84 11.01 -23.83
CA ASN A 515 -5.58 10.16 -25.00
C ASN A 515 -4.14 9.65 -25.05
N ILE A 516 -3.63 9.18 -23.91
CA ILE A 516 -2.36 8.44 -23.88
C ILE A 516 -2.50 7.20 -24.79
N ASP A 517 -1.41 6.81 -25.45
CA ASP A 517 -1.44 5.74 -26.43
C ASP A 517 -1.84 4.38 -25.82
N PHE A 518 -2.37 3.51 -26.69
CA PHE A 518 -2.95 2.23 -26.30
C PHE A 518 -1.94 1.32 -25.58
N GLU A 519 -0.72 1.21 -26.10
CA GLU A 519 0.30 0.31 -25.54
C GLU A 519 0.74 0.77 -24.15
N THR A 520 0.90 2.09 -23.93
CA THR A 520 1.20 2.64 -22.61
C THR A 520 0.07 2.37 -21.61
N ILE A 521 -1.19 2.63 -21.97
CA ILE A 521 -2.34 2.37 -21.07
C ILE A 521 -2.46 0.86 -20.77
N LYS A 522 -2.30 0.01 -21.80
CA LYS A 522 -2.33 -1.45 -21.66
C LYS A 522 -1.26 -1.94 -20.70
N SER A 523 -0.02 -1.47 -20.84
CA SER A 523 1.08 -1.82 -19.93
C SER A 523 0.77 -1.42 -18.49
N GLU A 524 0.30 -0.20 -18.27
CA GLU A 524 0.00 0.32 -16.93
C GLU A 524 -1.16 -0.44 -16.26
N TYR A 525 -2.21 -0.81 -17.01
CA TYR A 525 -3.26 -1.68 -16.49
C TYR A 525 -2.73 -3.07 -16.12
N ALA A 526 -1.93 -3.69 -16.99
CA ALA A 526 -1.33 -5.01 -16.73
C ALA A 526 -0.49 -4.98 -15.45
N LYS A 527 0.34 -3.94 -15.28
CA LYS A 527 1.14 -3.75 -14.06
C LYS A 527 0.26 -3.60 -12.82
N TYR A 528 -0.71 -2.70 -12.87
CA TYR A 528 -1.54 -2.39 -11.70
C TYR A 528 -2.37 -3.61 -11.25
N THR A 529 -2.98 -4.34 -12.19
CA THR A 529 -3.81 -5.51 -11.87
C THR A 529 -3.01 -6.71 -11.35
N GLN A 530 -1.70 -6.76 -11.60
CA GLN A 530 -0.79 -7.72 -10.96
C GLN A 530 -0.42 -7.29 -9.53
N THR A 531 -0.27 -5.99 -9.30
CA THR A 531 0.10 -5.41 -8.01
C THR A 531 -1.08 -5.42 -7.03
N VAL A 532 -2.28 -5.15 -7.53
CA VAL A 532 -3.53 -4.99 -6.77
C VAL A 532 -4.61 -5.89 -7.39
N PRO A 533 -4.48 -7.22 -7.30
CA PRO A 533 -5.41 -8.16 -7.93
C PRO A 533 -6.85 -8.07 -7.36
N GLU A 534 -7.02 -7.51 -6.17
CA GLU A 534 -8.29 -7.29 -5.49
C GLU A 534 -9.09 -6.10 -6.05
N ASP A 535 -8.49 -5.18 -6.83
CA ASP A 535 -9.25 -4.15 -7.54
C ASP A 535 -9.93 -4.71 -8.78
N ILE A 536 -11.01 -5.47 -8.53
CA ILE A 536 -11.86 -6.09 -9.55
C ILE A 536 -12.40 -5.06 -10.55
N PHE A 537 -12.68 -3.83 -10.11
CA PHE A 537 -13.22 -2.80 -10.98
C PHE A 537 -12.21 -2.38 -12.05
N ILE A 538 -10.95 -2.13 -11.67
CA ILE A 538 -9.92 -1.78 -12.65
C ILE A 538 -9.54 -2.98 -13.51
N LYS A 539 -9.55 -4.19 -12.96
CA LYS A 539 -9.36 -5.42 -13.77
C LYS A 539 -10.45 -5.56 -14.84
N LEU A 540 -11.70 -5.24 -14.50
CA LEU A 540 -12.80 -5.19 -15.46
C LEU A 540 -12.63 -4.05 -16.47
N CYS A 541 -12.18 -2.85 -16.05
CA CYS A 541 -11.83 -1.77 -16.97
C CYS A 541 -10.72 -2.19 -17.94
N TYR A 542 -9.71 -2.94 -17.49
CA TYR A 542 -8.64 -3.43 -18.34
C TYR A 542 -9.16 -4.41 -19.39
N ALA A 543 -9.94 -5.42 -18.98
CA ALA A 543 -10.57 -6.37 -19.90
C ALA A 543 -11.45 -5.66 -20.94
N ALA A 544 -12.26 -4.70 -20.49
CA ALA A 544 -13.11 -3.90 -21.38
C ALA A 544 -12.29 -3.01 -22.34
N TYR A 545 -11.17 -2.45 -21.89
CA TYR A 545 -10.30 -1.63 -22.72
C TYR A 545 -9.63 -2.45 -23.83
N LEU A 546 -9.09 -3.62 -23.49
CA LEU A 546 -8.56 -4.58 -24.47
C LEU A 546 -9.63 -4.99 -25.48
N TYR A 547 -10.84 -5.29 -24.99
CA TYR A 547 -11.97 -5.66 -25.84
C TYR A 547 -12.29 -4.61 -26.90
N ILE A 548 -12.30 -3.33 -26.50
CA ILE A 548 -12.66 -2.22 -27.39
C ILE A 548 -11.59 -1.97 -28.45
N ASN A 549 -10.33 -2.30 -28.15
CA ASN A 549 -9.19 -2.18 -29.04
C ASN A 549 -8.88 -3.47 -29.82
N ASN A 550 -9.80 -4.45 -29.83
CA ASN A 550 -9.68 -5.72 -30.54
C ASN A 550 -8.46 -6.56 -30.12
N ASP A 551 -8.11 -6.51 -28.83
CA ASP A 551 -7.05 -7.35 -28.26
C ASP A 551 -7.66 -8.60 -27.60
N ASP A 552 -7.35 -9.77 -28.15
CA ASP A 552 -7.87 -11.07 -27.71
C ASP A 552 -7.50 -11.43 -26.26
N GLN A 553 -6.47 -10.80 -25.68
CA GLN A 553 -6.08 -10.99 -24.28
C GLN A 553 -7.23 -10.66 -23.30
N CYS A 554 -8.23 -9.89 -23.72
CA CYS A 554 -9.42 -9.62 -22.91
C CYS A 554 -10.14 -10.90 -22.46
N THR A 555 -10.12 -11.96 -23.28
CA THR A 555 -10.82 -13.22 -23.00
C THR A 555 -10.29 -13.90 -21.74
N ASP A 556 -8.97 -13.96 -21.59
CA ASP A 556 -8.33 -14.60 -20.43
C ASP A 556 -8.67 -13.86 -19.13
N ILE A 557 -8.71 -12.52 -19.19
CA ILE A 557 -9.06 -11.69 -18.02
C ILE A 557 -10.54 -11.88 -17.65
N PHE A 558 -11.45 -11.95 -18.63
CA PHE A 558 -12.86 -12.24 -18.34
C PHE A 558 -13.07 -13.64 -17.76
N ILE A 559 -12.30 -14.65 -18.21
CA ILE A 559 -12.32 -15.99 -17.62
C ILE A 559 -11.89 -15.92 -16.15
N GLU A 560 -10.83 -15.19 -15.85
CA GLU A 560 -10.35 -15.00 -14.49
C GLU A 560 -11.40 -14.31 -13.60
N LEU A 561 -12.01 -13.22 -14.09
CA LEU A 561 -13.07 -12.50 -13.39
C LEU A 561 -14.30 -13.38 -13.13
N ARG A 562 -14.71 -14.20 -14.11
CA ARG A 562 -15.83 -15.14 -13.98
C ARG A 562 -15.56 -16.22 -12.93
N ASN A 563 -14.32 -16.71 -12.88
CA ASN A 563 -13.91 -17.79 -11.98
C ASN A 563 -13.42 -17.29 -10.62
N ASN A 564 -13.41 -15.98 -10.39
CA ASN A 564 -12.95 -15.41 -9.12
C ASN A 564 -13.85 -15.91 -7.96
N PRO A 565 -13.30 -16.59 -6.95
CA PRO A 565 -14.08 -17.16 -5.84
C PRO A 565 -14.54 -16.10 -4.83
N THR A 566 -13.95 -14.91 -4.81
CA THR A 566 -14.33 -13.84 -3.86
C THR A 566 -15.61 -13.13 -4.26
N LEU A 567 -16.03 -13.24 -5.53
CA LEU A 567 -17.23 -12.62 -6.05
C LEU A 567 -18.42 -13.57 -5.95
N ASN A 568 -19.52 -13.10 -5.37
CA ASN A 568 -20.78 -13.83 -5.39
C ASN A 568 -21.49 -13.72 -6.75
N HIS A 569 -22.55 -14.50 -6.94
CA HIS A 569 -23.30 -14.53 -8.20
C HIS A 569 -23.85 -13.14 -8.59
N LYS A 570 -24.36 -12.36 -7.63
CA LYS A 570 -24.92 -11.03 -7.92
C LYS A 570 -23.83 -10.08 -8.44
N GLU A 571 -22.68 -10.05 -7.78
CA GLU A 571 -21.54 -9.19 -8.14
C GLU A 571 -20.99 -9.53 -9.53
N LYS A 572 -20.89 -10.82 -9.87
CA LYS A 572 -20.40 -11.24 -11.19
C LYS A 572 -21.27 -10.73 -12.34
N HIS A 573 -22.58 -10.67 -12.13
CA HIS A 573 -23.57 -10.25 -13.12
C HIS A 573 -23.89 -8.75 -13.07
N GLU A 574 -23.37 -8.02 -12.08
CA GLU A 574 -23.59 -6.58 -11.96
C GLU A 574 -22.82 -5.82 -13.05
N THR A 575 -23.51 -4.96 -13.79
CA THR A 575 -22.85 -4.08 -14.75
C THR A 575 -22.16 -2.94 -14.01
N MET A 576 -20.84 -2.88 -14.10
CA MET A 576 -20.07 -1.80 -13.49
C MET A 576 -19.90 -0.64 -14.48
N ARG A 577 -19.84 0.60 -13.98
CA ARG A 577 -19.72 1.81 -14.81
C ARG A 577 -18.29 2.03 -15.28
N VAL A 578 -17.75 1.11 -16.08
CA VAL A 578 -16.40 1.19 -16.63
C VAL A 578 -16.19 2.43 -17.51
N GLU A 579 -17.27 2.99 -18.05
CA GLU A 579 -17.27 4.25 -18.80
C GLU A 579 -16.77 5.44 -17.98
N ARG A 580 -16.82 5.37 -16.64
CA ARG A 580 -16.26 6.41 -15.76
C ARG A 580 -14.75 6.56 -15.92
N ILE A 581 -14.05 5.45 -16.17
CA ILE A 581 -12.59 5.44 -16.32
C ILE A 581 -12.20 5.59 -17.78
N MET A 582 -12.76 4.78 -18.67
CA MET A 582 -12.20 4.65 -20.02
C MET A 582 -12.55 5.83 -20.96
N ASN A 583 -13.38 6.79 -20.53
CA ASN A 583 -13.87 7.89 -21.36
C ASN A 583 -14.49 7.42 -22.70
N ILE A 584 -15.17 6.26 -22.69
CA ILE A 584 -15.74 5.65 -23.89
C ILE A 584 -17.24 5.90 -23.95
N HIS A 585 -17.73 6.34 -25.10
CA HIS A 585 -19.16 6.39 -25.40
C HIS A 585 -19.61 5.05 -25.99
N TYR A 586 -20.76 4.56 -25.51
CA TYR A 586 -21.47 3.35 -25.94
C TYR A 586 -20.90 2.61 -27.17
N LEU A 587 -20.22 1.49 -26.94
CA LEU A 587 -19.72 0.61 -28.00
C LEU A 587 -20.89 -0.03 -28.73
N ARG A 588 -20.97 0.13 -30.05
CA ARG A 588 -21.87 -0.67 -30.89
C ARG A 588 -21.15 -1.93 -31.35
N GLU A 589 -21.87 -3.03 -31.29
CA GLU A 589 -21.36 -4.35 -31.55
C GLU A 589 -22.38 -5.17 -32.32
N SER A 590 -21.91 -5.95 -33.29
CA SER A 590 -22.74 -6.90 -34.04
C SER A 590 -22.20 -8.31 -33.86
N GLY A 591 -23.09 -9.28 -33.82
CA GLY A 591 -22.74 -10.68 -33.70
C GLY A 591 -23.89 -11.62 -34.00
N TYR A 592 -23.57 -12.90 -34.11
CA TYR A 592 -24.53 -13.95 -34.42
C TYR A 592 -24.84 -14.76 -33.17
N VAL A 593 -26.11 -15.04 -32.93
CA VAL A 593 -26.53 -15.94 -31.86
C VAL A 593 -25.95 -17.33 -32.10
N ILE A 594 -25.19 -17.83 -31.14
CA ILE A 594 -24.60 -19.17 -31.16
C ILE A 594 -25.19 -20.12 -30.11
N ALA A 595 -25.86 -19.58 -29.09
CA ALA A 595 -26.55 -20.38 -28.09
C ALA A 595 -27.69 -19.59 -27.43
N SER A 596 -28.75 -20.29 -27.01
CA SER A 596 -29.83 -19.73 -26.19
C SER A 596 -29.77 -20.27 -24.77
N THR A 597 -30.07 -19.40 -23.81
CA THR A 597 -30.17 -19.69 -22.38
C THR A 597 -31.54 -19.25 -21.88
N PRO A 598 -32.00 -19.68 -20.68
CA PRO A 598 -33.27 -19.22 -20.12
C PRO A 598 -33.39 -17.69 -20.01
N ALA A 599 -32.28 -17.00 -19.75
CA ALA A 599 -32.26 -15.55 -19.54
C ALA A 599 -31.91 -14.72 -20.81
N GLY A 600 -31.50 -15.35 -21.91
CA GLY A 600 -30.97 -14.62 -23.06
C GLY A 600 -30.17 -15.46 -24.05
N TYR A 601 -29.24 -14.83 -24.75
CA TYR A 601 -28.53 -15.39 -25.89
C TYR A 601 -27.04 -15.09 -25.78
N LEU A 602 -26.21 -16.09 -26.11
CA LEU A 602 -24.78 -15.91 -26.29
C LEU A 602 -24.53 -15.62 -27.77
N CYS A 603 -23.86 -14.50 -28.05
CA CYS A 603 -23.59 -14.03 -29.41
C CYS A 603 -22.10 -14.06 -29.67
N ARG A 604 -21.68 -14.71 -30.75
CA ARG A 604 -20.30 -14.58 -31.27
C ARG A 604 -20.17 -13.20 -31.92
N THR A 605 -19.26 -12.39 -31.43
CA THR A 605 -19.03 -11.05 -31.98
C THR A 605 -18.32 -11.12 -33.33
N GLU A 606 -18.66 -10.18 -34.21
CA GLU A 606 -17.96 -9.98 -35.50
C GLU A 606 -16.62 -9.26 -35.34
N ARG A 607 -16.30 -8.78 -34.12
CA ARG A 607 -15.10 -7.98 -33.84
C ARG A 607 -13.81 -8.79 -33.80
N PHE A 608 -13.89 -10.07 -33.46
CA PHE A 608 -12.74 -10.95 -33.29
C PHE A 608 -12.89 -12.18 -34.17
N ASP A 609 -11.77 -12.69 -34.68
CA ASP A 609 -11.72 -13.98 -35.38
C ASP A 609 -11.80 -15.17 -34.40
N THR A 610 -11.72 -14.90 -33.10
CA THR A 610 -11.65 -15.87 -32.00
C THR A 610 -13.03 -16.19 -31.39
N ARG A 611 -13.06 -17.01 -30.32
CA ARG A 611 -14.29 -17.45 -29.62
C ARG A 611 -14.90 -16.39 -28.69
N THR A 612 -14.52 -15.13 -28.84
CA THR A 612 -15.02 -14.04 -28.00
C THR A 612 -16.53 -13.86 -28.22
N THR A 613 -17.26 -13.65 -27.12
CA THR A 613 -18.73 -13.57 -27.14
C THR A 613 -19.22 -12.40 -26.30
N PHE A 614 -20.41 -11.90 -26.65
CA PHE A 614 -21.18 -11.00 -25.79
C PHE A 614 -22.54 -11.62 -25.47
N TYR A 615 -23.11 -11.23 -24.33
CA TYR A 615 -24.39 -11.76 -23.87
C TYR A 615 -25.54 -10.78 -24.10
N CYS A 616 -26.61 -11.23 -24.75
CA CYS A 616 -27.80 -10.44 -25.00
C CYS A 616 -28.99 -10.96 -24.18
N HIS A 617 -29.51 -10.17 -23.25
CA HIS A 617 -30.67 -10.57 -22.44
C HIS A 617 -31.96 -10.57 -23.25
N ARG A 618 -32.84 -11.56 -23.01
CA ARG A 618 -34.16 -11.70 -23.67
C ARG A 618 -35.05 -10.46 -23.58
N ARG A 619 -34.86 -9.60 -22.59
CA ARG A 619 -35.65 -8.37 -22.42
C ARG A 619 -35.45 -7.38 -23.57
N PHE A 620 -34.39 -7.51 -24.37
CA PHE A 620 -34.09 -6.61 -25.49
C PHE A 620 -34.53 -7.18 -26.83
N VAL A 621 -34.38 -8.49 -27.03
CA VAL A 621 -34.78 -9.20 -28.25
C VAL A 621 -35.39 -10.54 -27.85
N ASN A 622 -36.56 -10.86 -28.43
CA ASN A 622 -37.31 -12.08 -28.16
C ASN A 622 -37.43 -12.93 -29.44
N ASN A 623 -37.64 -14.23 -29.27
CA ASN A 623 -37.87 -15.20 -30.36
C ASN A 623 -36.77 -15.20 -31.43
N VAL A 624 -35.51 -15.10 -30.97
CA VAL A 624 -34.33 -15.15 -31.81
C VAL A 624 -33.80 -16.59 -31.91
N HIS A 625 -33.39 -17.01 -33.11
CA HIS A 625 -32.82 -18.33 -33.38
C HIS A 625 -31.30 -18.28 -33.57
N GLU A 626 -30.62 -19.43 -33.55
CA GLU A 626 -29.21 -19.52 -33.92
C GLU A 626 -28.95 -18.89 -35.30
N ASN A 627 -27.78 -18.27 -35.46
CA ASN A 627 -27.35 -17.49 -36.62
C ASN A 627 -28.16 -16.21 -36.87
N THR A 628 -29.07 -15.81 -35.99
CA THR A 628 -29.66 -14.48 -36.10
C THR A 628 -28.61 -13.42 -35.76
N ARG A 629 -28.48 -12.41 -36.61
CA ARG A 629 -27.58 -11.28 -36.40
C ARG A 629 -28.21 -10.25 -35.47
N ILE A 630 -27.50 -9.89 -34.41
CA ILE A 630 -27.91 -8.91 -33.41
C ILE A 630 -26.92 -7.77 -33.41
N GLU A 631 -27.43 -6.53 -33.45
CA GLU A 631 -26.67 -5.33 -33.13
C GLU A 631 -27.02 -4.88 -31.70
N SER A 632 -26.01 -4.51 -30.92
CA SER A 632 -26.13 -4.18 -29.51
C SER A 632 -25.28 -2.97 -29.13
N VAL A 633 -25.79 -2.18 -28.19
CA VAL A 633 -24.94 -1.27 -27.40
C VAL A 633 -24.40 -2.04 -26.20
N THR A 634 -23.09 -2.18 -26.10
CA THR A 634 -22.44 -3.05 -25.12
C THR A 634 -22.09 -2.32 -23.81
N ARG A 635 -22.24 -3.05 -22.70
CA ARG A 635 -21.75 -2.75 -21.35
C ARG A 635 -20.88 -3.91 -20.87
N PHE A 636 -20.24 -3.76 -19.71
CA PHE A 636 -19.35 -4.78 -19.17
C PHE A 636 -19.75 -5.20 -17.76
N SER A 637 -19.59 -6.50 -17.51
CA SER A 637 -19.70 -7.15 -16.20
C SER A 637 -18.54 -8.12 -16.05
N CYS A 638 -18.32 -8.68 -14.85
CA CYS A 638 -17.28 -9.70 -14.66
C CYS A 638 -17.53 -10.96 -15.52
N GLN A 639 -18.77 -11.18 -15.98
CA GLN A 639 -19.10 -12.26 -16.92
C GLN A 639 -18.65 -11.99 -18.36
N GLY A 640 -18.35 -10.74 -18.70
CA GLY A 640 -18.01 -10.32 -20.06
C GLY A 640 -18.84 -9.13 -20.55
N PRO A 641 -18.73 -8.86 -21.86
CA PRO A 641 -19.57 -7.87 -22.55
C PRO A 641 -21.03 -8.29 -22.58
N LEU A 642 -21.93 -7.36 -22.29
CA LEU A 642 -23.37 -7.59 -22.15
C LEU A 642 -24.17 -6.47 -22.84
N SER A 643 -25.24 -6.84 -23.54
CA SER A 643 -26.13 -5.90 -24.21
C SER A 643 -26.86 -4.99 -23.22
N LYS A 644 -26.74 -3.67 -23.41
CA LYS A 644 -27.55 -2.64 -22.75
C LYS A 644 -28.87 -2.40 -23.50
N VAL A 645 -28.82 -2.46 -24.83
CA VAL A 645 -29.94 -2.38 -25.77
C VAL A 645 -29.52 -3.21 -26.97
N ALA A 646 -30.43 -3.96 -27.57
CA ALA A 646 -30.15 -4.77 -28.75
C ALA A 646 -31.32 -4.74 -29.74
N ARG A 647 -31.01 -4.95 -31.02
CA ARG A 647 -31.99 -5.15 -32.08
C ARG A 647 -31.51 -6.24 -33.03
N VAL A 648 -32.46 -6.95 -33.62
CA VAL A 648 -32.16 -7.87 -34.73
C VAL A 648 -31.88 -7.04 -35.98
N ILE A 649 -30.82 -7.37 -36.69
CA ILE A 649 -30.45 -6.75 -37.97
C ILE A 649 -30.42 -7.82 -39.06
N ARG A 650 -30.70 -7.40 -40.29
CA ARG A 650 -30.71 -8.29 -41.46
C ARG A 650 -29.33 -8.49 -42.04
#